data_AF-A0A0S7YP10-F1
#
_entry.id   AF-A0A0S7YP10-F1
#
_cell.length_a   1.000
_cell.length_b   1.000
_cell.length_c   1.000
_cell.angle_alpha   90.00
_cell.angle_beta   90.00
_cell.angle_gamma   90.00
#
_symmetry.space_group_name_H-M   'P 1'
#
loop_
_entity.id
_entity.type
_entity.pdbx_description
1 polymer ?
#
loop_
_entity_poly.entity_id
_entity_poly.type
_entity_poly.pdbx_seq_one_letter_code
_entity_poly.pdbx_strand_id
1 'polypeptide(L)'
;MRKLMPVLGLLVVTAARLSGTAWGQEMPAGEETRTLAFDSKEALAGWEITGDVTLDMTKGREGPSSRGSLKVGPNGMALLTLRDKDGSGKVEIWAFDDGTKPENAKAHRVGPRWGIVQGDGKVLVVGILYANYLGGWEGYTASACDGRNWFDQLCWLGVNRAPAGWHKWTIDFDAEAGIQVLHNDKDVNRTLDAGKAGLNGFRAIAIWGDAGEGNAQTVWVDDVSVTLGGPVKPIPVIEADPYDEKAMAADASIRRPVVVYTRDNAPATPRLEDLPLKQSVSQYGMTWTFAKPARVGQFINGDWYVVGPATVTAIEPKPLYGNEIPKRQLDHMDKERSVEQRVRNGFMLNPPAQMKVAYDSGVRNWFDPSLIRKLPVAMKPGDSLVSTISMAKGLVLHAQLRNKIERGVGDSSPIRTAAVLTCVGEPQPADAFRPAFCDRHSRIYLARNLKRELLPTAAATQSVPKTLDLFIRFTQRPWVGTGFFGFEEPVENMPQYGMEYGRVAGVCALLLCTDLGPEQKEPLLVNYVQIGIDLGGVVRAGHPGWTGWGGHGSGRKLPIVFAGLLLGDVELANISRSFPKVSFGEDEQTAYGNCWTGAKVVFAGHSGIDAATGVGRSRGNEWGPYEHMHPSEWKAGQNTSEAYRRTCTGGGWVAQALAVRLLHAEKVWGHDAFLDYVDRWMYEDDTAFIKVIKEATGKDYDHEWSRHGWAWQEKEAFVKEMWAKHRPALAAPTDGWKQKHDDSYYRTAIEKSQRPAGHAVARPSGP
;
A
#
# COMPACT_ATOMS: atom_id res chain seq x y z
N MET A 1 -28.28 40.40 -13.74
CA MET A 1 -29.70 40.15 -13.42
C MET A 1 -29.78 38.89 -12.59
N ARG A 2 -30.07 39.05 -11.29
CA ARG A 2 -30.15 37.99 -10.28
C ARG A 2 -31.57 37.41 -10.28
N LYS A 3 -31.71 36.09 -10.24
CA LYS A 3 -32.94 35.44 -9.76
C LYS A 3 -32.65 34.77 -8.42
N LEU A 4 -33.43 35.17 -7.43
CA LEU A 4 -33.45 34.71 -6.05
C LEU A 4 -33.91 33.25 -5.96
N MET A 5 -33.32 32.49 -5.04
CA MET A 5 -33.96 31.40 -4.30
C MET A 5 -33.32 31.32 -2.90
N PRO A 6 -34.07 30.92 -1.86
CA PRO A 6 -33.86 31.43 -0.50
C PRO A 6 -32.89 30.59 0.34
N VAL A 7 -32.20 31.32 1.20
CA VAL A 7 -31.30 30.87 2.27
C VAL A 7 -32.14 30.20 3.37
N LEU A 8 -31.90 28.91 3.68
CA LEU A 8 -32.36 28.31 4.93
C LEU A 8 -31.36 28.69 6.03
N GLY A 9 -31.67 29.77 6.72
CA GLY A 9 -30.98 30.22 7.92
C GLY A 9 -31.36 29.35 9.12
N LEU A 10 -30.36 29.17 9.98
CA LEU A 10 -30.46 28.77 11.38
C LEU A 10 -31.76 29.30 12.02
N LEU A 11 -32.67 28.42 12.43
CA LEU A 11 -33.78 28.75 13.31
C LEU A 11 -33.51 28.09 14.66
N VAL A 12 -32.87 28.87 15.53
CA VAL A 12 -32.90 28.65 16.98
C VAL A 12 -34.33 28.96 17.42
N VAL A 13 -35.14 27.92 17.64
CA VAL A 13 -36.45 28.07 18.27
C VAL A 13 -36.23 28.14 19.77
N THR A 14 -36.36 29.33 20.35
CA THR A 14 -36.60 29.52 21.78
C THR A 14 -37.99 28.99 22.11
N ALA A 15 -38.09 27.73 22.53
CA ALA A 15 -39.29 27.19 23.13
C ALA A 15 -39.41 27.68 24.59
N ALA A 16 -40.52 28.33 24.91
CA ALA A 16 -40.88 28.67 26.28
C ALA A 16 -41.02 27.37 27.10
N ARG A 17 -40.20 27.24 28.16
CA ARG A 17 -40.31 26.15 29.14
C ARG A 17 -41.62 26.32 29.92
N LEU A 18 -42.61 25.49 29.61
CA LEU A 18 -43.65 25.12 30.56
C LEU A 18 -43.11 23.97 31.41
N SER A 19 -42.92 24.24 32.69
CA SER A 19 -42.50 23.29 33.72
C SER A 19 -43.53 22.18 33.88
N GLY A 20 -43.27 21.04 33.24
CA GLY A 20 -43.83 19.73 33.57
C GLY A 20 -42.68 18.78 33.86
N THR A 21 -42.67 18.21 35.07
CA THR A 21 -41.63 17.33 35.60
C THR A 21 -41.60 15.94 34.94
N ALA A 22 -40.40 15.33 34.99
CA ALA A 22 -39.92 14.07 34.42
C ALA A 22 -39.52 14.16 32.94
N TRP A 23 -38.41 13.52 32.55
CA TRP A 23 -37.81 13.40 31.18
C TRP A 23 -36.75 14.42 30.75
N GLY A 24 -36.53 15.52 31.48
CA GLY A 24 -35.52 16.54 31.14
C GLY A 24 -34.17 16.46 31.89
N GLN A 25 -33.86 15.36 32.57
CA GLN A 25 -32.56 15.22 33.25
C GLN A 25 -31.53 14.56 32.32
N GLU A 26 -30.36 15.21 32.23
CA GLU A 26 -29.13 14.70 31.63
C GLU A 26 -28.88 13.26 32.10
N MET A 27 -28.69 12.31 31.16
CA MET A 27 -28.40 10.94 31.57
C MET A 27 -26.99 10.88 32.19
N PRO A 28 -26.84 10.49 33.47
CA PRO A 28 -25.52 10.36 34.07
C PRO A 28 -24.75 9.25 33.33
N ALA A 29 -23.44 9.44 33.17
CA ALA A 29 -22.58 8.39 32.63
C ALA A 29 -22.59 7.17 33.58
N GLY A 30 -23.06 6.01 33.10
CA GLY A 30 -23.16 4.78 33.88
C GLY A 30 -23.55 3.57 33.01
N GLU A 31 -23.25 2.37 33.48
CA GLU A 31 -23.50 1.08 32.77
C GLU A 31 -24.99 0.71 32.62
N GLU A 32 -25.92 1.56 33.06
CA GLU A 32 -27.36 1.27 32.98
C GLU A 32 -27.87 1.44 31.54
N THR A 33 -28.36 0.35 30.95
CA THR A 33 -29.06 0.35 29.67
C THR A 33 -30.48 0.90 29.87
N ARG A 34 -30.83 1.94 29.12
CA ARG A 34 -32.20 2.45 29.04
C ARG A 34 -32.88 1.93 27.78
N THR A 35 -34.00 1.26 27.93
CA THR A 35 -34.83 0.78 26.81
C THR A 35 -36.10 1.61 26.70
N LEU A 36 -36.39 2.05 25.48
CA LEU A 36 -37.61 2.78 25.12
C LEU A 36 -38.49 1.84 24.31
N ALA A 37 -39.62 1.47 24.90
CA ALA A 37 -40.72 0.82 24.21
C ALA A 37 -41.73 1.89 23.76
N PHE A 38 -42.29 1.75 22.56
CA PHE A 38 -43.25 2.72 22.00
C PHE A 38 -44.70 2.29 22.25
N ASP A 39 -45.02 1.95 23.49
CA ASP A 39 -46.30 1.39 23.92
C ASP A 39 -47.30 2.44 24.43
N SER A 40 -46.88 3.70 24.60
CA SER A 40 -47.76 4.80 25.01
C SER A 40 -47.24 6.16 24.52
N LYS A 41 -48.10 7.20 24.58
CA LYS A 41 -47.72 8.56 24.15
C LYS A 41 -46.58 9.15 24.99
N GLU A 42 -46.47 8.73 26.23
CA GLU A 42 -45.39 9.10 27.14
C GLU A 42 -44.03 8.65 26.60
N ALA A 43 -43.95 7.59 25.78
CA ALA A 43 -42.71 7.15 25.13
C ALA A 43 -42.11 8.18 24.16
N LEU A 44 -42.92 9.13 23.68
CA LEU A 44 -42.45 10.24 22.82
C LEU A 44 -41.90 11.43 23.61
N ALA A 45 -41.96 11.41 24.94
CA ALA A 45 -41.41 12.50 25.74
C ALA A 45 -39.89 12.63 25.50
N GLY A 46 -39.42 13.86 25.27
CA GLY A 46 -38.02 14.17 24.96
C GLY A 46 -37.63 13.97 23.49
N TRP A 47 -38.49 13.39 22.64
CA TRP A 47 -38.26 13.33 21.20
C TRP A 47 -38.64 14.65 20.52
N GLU A 48 -37.72 15.17 19.71
CA GLU A 48 -37.99 16.22 18.75
C GLU A 48 -38.54 15.58 17.47
N ILE A 49 -39.78 15.91 17.12
CA ILE A 49 -40.51 15.28 16.01
C ILE A 49 -40.88 16.32 14.96
N THR A 50 -40.64 16.00 13.69
CA THR A 50 -41.10 16.77 12.53
C THR A 50 -41.66 15.86 11.44
N GLY A 51 -42.69 16.29 10.71
CA GLY A 51 -43.27 15.51 9.62
C GLY A 51 -44.17 14.35 10.08
N ASP A 52 -44.28 13.30 9.27
CA ASP A 52 -45.13 12.14 9.55
C ASP A 52 -44.45 11.18 10.54
N VAL A 53 -44.63 11.43 11.84
CA VAL A 53 -44.14 10.55 12.91
C VAL A 53 -45.25 10.35 13.94
N THR A 54 -45.61 9.08 14.18
CA THR A 54 -46.70 8.70 15.07
C THR A 54 -46.42 7.37 15.76
N LEU A 55 -47.21 7.03 16.78
CA LEU A 55 -47.22 5.68 17.34
C LEU A 55 -48.18 4.80 16.55
N ASP A 56 -47.73 3.62 16.16
CA ASP A 56 -48.55 2.58 15.54
C ASP A 56 -48.74 1.43 16.51
N MET A 57 -49.83 1.46 17.26
CA MET A 57 -50.19 0.44 18.24
C MET A 57 -50.62 -0.89 17.59
N THR A 58 -50.79 -0.92 16.28
CA THR A 58 -51.18 -2.14 15.54
C THR A 58 -49.97 -2.92 15.03
N LYS A 59 -48.77 -2.33 15.14
CA LYS A 59 -47.54 -2.90 14.60
C LYS A 59 -46.43 -2.81 15.64
N GLY A 60 -45.96 -3.96 16.09
CA GLY A 60 -44.82 -4.09 16.98
C GLY A 60 -44.14 -5.45 16.84
N ARG A 61 -43.11 -5.67 17.64
CA ARG A 61 -42.18 -6.79 17.44
C ARG A 61 -42.64 -8.13 18.02
N GLU A 62 -43.40 -8.12 19.12
CA GLU A 62 -43.83 -9.34 19.82
C GLU A 62 -45.30 -9.70 19.53
N GLY A 63 -45.64 -10.99 19.70
CA GLY A 63 -46.93 -11.63 19.37
C GLY A 63 -48.18 -11.04 20.06
N PRO A 64 -49.30 -11.78 20.25
CA PRO A 64 -50.69 -11.29 20.30
C PRO A 64 -51.08 -10.11 21.22
N SER A 65 -50.18 -9.61 22.07
CA SER A 65 -50.22 -8.31 22.74
C SER A 65 -49.06 -7.43 22.26
N SER A 66 -49.04 -7.07 20.98
CA SER A 66 -48.00 -6.23 20.39
C SER A 66 -47.94 -4.89 21.14
N ARG A 67 -46.78 -4.60 21.74
CA ARG A 67 -46.42 -3.22 22.13
C ARG A 67 -46.38 -2.38 20.84
N GLY A 68 -46.76 -1.11 20.88
CA GLY A 68 -46.75 -0.27 19.68
C GLY A 68 -45.33 -0.01 19.17
N SER A 69 -45.20 0.56 17.97
CA SER A 69 -43.92 1.01 17.43
C SER A 69 -43.96 2.49 17.03
N LEU A 70 -42.79 3.11 16.93
CA LEU A 70 -42.65 4.43 16.32
C LEU A 70 -42.72 4.29 14.81
N LYS A 71 -43.80 4.77 14.20
CA LYS A 71 -43.93 4.91 12.75
C LYS A 71 -43.27 6.21 12.30
N VAL A 72 -42.30 6.12 11.40
CA VAL A 72 -41.68 7.26 10.72
C VAL A 72 -41.97 7.14 9.23
N GLY A 73 -42.93 7.94 8.77
CA GLY A 73 -43.35 8.03 7.39
C GLY A 73 -42.46 8.95 6.54
N PRO A 74 -42.77 9.11 5.24
CA PRO A 74 -41.99 9.94 4.32
C PRO A 74 -41.80 11.37 4.83
N ASN A 75 -40.56 11.88 4.72
CA ASN A 75 -40.12 13.17 5.25
C ASN A 75 -40.28 13.37 6.78
N GLY A 76 -40.64 12.32 7.52
CA GLY A 76 -40.65 12.31 8.97
C GLY A 76 -39.24 12.29 9.55
N MET A 77 -39.07 12.90 10.73
CA MET A 77 -37.84 12.81 11.53
C MET A 77 -38.21 12.76 13.01
N ALA A 78 -37.55 11.86 13.73
CA ALA A 78 -37.55 11.80 15.19
C ALA A 78 -36.10 11.85 15.70
N LEU A 79 -35.79 12.81 16.56
CA LEU A 79 -34.47 12.99 17.19
C LEU A 79 -34.63 12.92 18.71
N LEU A 80 -33.79 12.12 19.37
CA LEU A 80 -33.71 12.06 20.82
C LEU A 80 -32.33 12.50 21.29
N THR A 81 -32.25 13.63 21.98
CA THR A 81 -31.03 14.08 22.65
C THR A 81 -30.81 13.29 23.93
N LEU A 82 -29.64 12.67 24.07
CA LEU A 82 -29.31 11.77 25.18
C LEU A 82 -28.41 12.43 26.24
N ARG A 83 -27.54 13.35 25.80
CA ARG A 83 -26.54 14.05 26.62
C ARG A 83 -26.08 15.32 25.94
N ASP A 84 -25.37 16.18 26.69
CA ASP A 84 -24.90 17.47 26.18
C ASP A 84 -23.63 17.36 25.33
N LYS A 85 -22.74 16.41 25.69
CA LYS A 85 -21.43 16.19 25.06
C LYS A 85 -21.36 14.87 24.33
N ASP A 86 -20.58 14.84 23.26
CA ASP A 86 -20.31 13.59 22.54
C ASP A 86 -19.50 12.61 23.39
N GLY A 87 -19.87 11.33 23.32
CA GLY A 87 -19.15 10.27 24.01
C GLY A 87 -19.35 8.90 23.36
N SER A 88 -18.73 7.90 23.96
CA SER A 88 -18.88 6.49 23.60
C SER A 88 -20.24 5.95 24.07
N GLY A 89 -20.61 4.76 23.62
CA GLY A 89 -21.83 4.09 24.03
C GLY A 89 -22.38 3.18 22.94
N LYS A 90 -23.48 2.52 23.27
CA LYS A 90 -24.14 1.52 22.44
C LYS A 90 -25.58 1.92 22.20
N VAL A 91 -26.01 1.83 20.94
CA VAL A 91 -27.39 2.06 20.52
C VAL A 91 -27.88 0.82 19.80
N GLU A 92 -28.98 0.26 20.26
CA GLU A 92 -29.68 -0.86 19.64
C GLU A 92 -31.06 -0.42 19.20
N ILE A 93 -31.41 -0.71 17.95
CA ILE A 93 -32.66 -0.28 17.31
C ILE A 93 -33.24 -1.48 16.58
N TRP A 94 -34.49 -1.85 16.88
CA TRP A 94 -35.24 -2.74 16.01
C TRP A 94 -35.95 -1.92 14.95
N ALA A 95 -35.64 -2.16 13.69
CA ALA A 95 -36.27 -1.49 12.55
C ALA A 95 -37.00 -2.51 11.67
N PHE A 96 -38.27 -2.25 11.37
CA PHE A 96 -39.04 -3.03 10.41
C PHE A 96 -38.85 -2.44 9.01
N ASP A 97 -38.24 -3.22 8.12
CA ASP A 97 -38.18 -2.93 6.69
C ASP A 97 -39.32 -3.68 6.00
N ASP A 98 -40.23 -2.94 5.36
CA ASP A 98 -41.35 -3.49 4.60
C ASP A 98 -40.97 -3.97 3.19
N GLY A 99 -39.71 -3.78 2.78
CA GLY A 99 -39.19 -4.15 1.46
C GLY A 99 -39.65 -3.23 0.33
N THR A 100 -40.31 -2.10 0.63
CA THR A 100 -40.79 -1.15 -0.38
C THR A 100 -39.63 -0.59 -1.20
N LYS A 101 -39.84 -0.49 -2.52
CA LYS A 101 -38.85 -0.03 -3.51
C LYS A 101 -39.41 1.15 -4.30
N PRO A 102 -38.59 2.17 -4.57
CA PRO A 102 -38.97 3.24 -5.48
C PRO A 102 -39.16 2.69 -6.90
N GLU A 103 -39.95 3.41 -7.71
CA GLU A 103 -40.22 3.06 -9.11
C GLU A 103 -38.93 2.96 -9.93
N ASN A 104 -37.96 3.84 -9.64
CA ASN A 104 -36.62 3.79 -10.21
C ASN A 104 -35.57 3.62 -9.11
N ALA A 105 -35.23 2.37 -8.81
CA ALA A 105 -34.24 2.03 -7.80
C ALA A 105 -32.78 2.40 -8.16
N LYS A 106 -32.54 2.84 -9.40
CA LYS A 106 -31.24 3.34 -9.87
C LYS A 106 -31.12 4.86 -9.81
N ALA A 107 -32.21 5.59 -9.52
CA ALA A 107 -32.15 7.02 -9.29
C ALA A 107 -31.56 7.34 -7.91
N HIS A 108 -30.94 8.52 -7.78
CA HIS A 108 -30.49 9.02 -6.48
C HIS A 108 -31.69 9.28 -5.57
N ARG A 109 -31.78 8.55 -4.46
CA ARG A 109 -32.83 8.72 -3.44
C ARG A 109 -32.30 8.37 -2.06
N VAL A 110 -32.64 9.20 -1.08
CA VAL A 110 -32.32 8.98 0.33
C VAL A 110 -33.55 8.35 1.00
N GLY A 111 -33.53 7.04 1.19
CA GLY A 111 -34.60 6.31 1.87
C GLY A 111 -34.53 6.44 3.40
N PRO A 112 -35.30 5.60 4.12
CA PRO A 112 -35.29 5.58 5.57
C PRO A 112 -33.90 5.22 6.11
N ARG A 113 -33.57 5.83 7.25
CA ARG A 113 -32.26 5.68 7.90
C ARG A 113 -32.34 6.03 9.37
N TRP A 114 -31.49 5.43 10.17
CA TRP A 114 -31.45 5.62 11.63
C TRP A 114 -30.02 5.46 12.14
N GLY A 115 -29.71 6.14 13.24
CA GLY A 115 -28.43 5.97 13.90
C GLY A 115 -28.11 7.08 14.89
N ILE A 116 -26.81 7.36 15.01
CA ILE A 116 -26.27 8.25 16.03
C ILE A 116 -25.87 9.61 15.44
N VAL A 117 -26.00 10.66 16.26
CA VAL A 117 -25.75 12.06 15.89
C VAL A 117 -24.73 12.67 16.86
N GLN A 118 -23.71 13.30 16.28
CA GLN A 118 -22.69 14.07 16.97
C GLN A 118 -23.12 15.53 17.14
N GLY A 119 -22.55 16.24 18.13
CA GLY A 119 -22.92 17.61 18.43
C GLY A 119 -22.64 18.64 17.34
N ASP A 120 -21.73 18.34 16.41
CA ASP A 120 -21.44 19.17 15.22
C ASP A 120 -22.33 18.85 14.01
N GLY A 121 -23.29 17.93 14.17
CA GLY A 121 -24.23 17.53 13.13
C GLY A 121 -23.75 16.34 12.28
N LYS A 122 -22.53 15.83 12.49
CA LYS A 122 -22.12 14.58 11.84
C LYS A 122 -22.96 13.41 12.35
N VAL A 123 -23.16 12.43 11.49
CA VAL A 123 -23.99 11.26 11.79
C VAL A 123 -23.29 9.99 11.35
N LEU A 124 -23.59 8.89 12.05
CA LEU A 124 -23.42 7.54 11.53
C LEU A 124 -24.80 6.90 11.50
N VAL A 125 -25.26 6.57 10.29
CA VAL A 125 -26.59 5.99 10.08
C VAL A 125 -26.51 4.70 9.30
N VAL A 126 -27.35 3.73 9.67
CA VAL A 126 -27.72 2.61 8.81
C VAL A 126 -28.98 3.03 8.05
N GLY A 127 -29.05 2.72 6.76
CA GLY A 127 -30.21 3.07 5.96
C GLY A 127 -30.22 2.50 4.57
N ILE A 128 -31.21 2.95 3.81
CA ILE A 128 -31.53 2.46 2.47
C ILE A 128 -31.27 3.61 1.49
N LEU A 129 -30.12 3.59 0.82
CA LEU A 129 -29.76 4.61 -0.17
C LEU A 129 -29.80 4.02 -1.58
N TYR A 130 -30.41 4.76 -2.51
CA TYR A 130 -30.52 4.37 -3.90
C TYR A 130 -29.63 5.26 -4.77
N ALA A 131 -28.89 4.62 -5.68
CA ALA A 131 -28.10 5.25 -6.74
C ALA A 131 -27.82 4.19 -7.82
N ASN A 132 -27.38 4.60 -9.01
CA ASN A 132 -27.11 3.68 -10.11
C ASN A 132 -26.00 2.65 -9.79
N TYR A 133 -25.06 3.03 -8.92
CA TYR A 133 -23.95 2.21 -8.42
C TYR A 133 -24.24 1.49 -7.08
N LEU A 134 -25.42 1.68 -6.47
CA LEU A 134 -25.79 1.03 -5.20
C LEU A 134 -26.89 0.01 -5.41
N GLY A 135 -26.90 -1.04 -4.59
CA GLY A 135 -27.96 -2.05 -4.55
C GLY A 135 -29.07 -1.72 -3.53
N GLY A 136 -29.49 -0.45 -3.37
CA GLY A 136 -30.43 -0.06 -2.29
C GLY A 136 -31.78 -0.81 -2.27
N TRP A 137 -32.18 -1.40 -3.39
CA TRP A 137 -33.37 -2.28 -3.46
C TRP A 137 -33.11 -3.72 -2.99
N GLU A 138 -31.85 -4.10 -2.77
CA GLU A 138 -31.41 -5.43 -2.34
C GLU A 138 -30.96 -5.43 -0.88
N GLY A 139 -30.36 -4.35 -0.38
CA GLY A 139 -29.65 -4.37 0.89
C GLY A 139 -29.38 -2.98 1.49
N TYR A 140 -28.67 -3.00 2.62
CA TYR A 140 -28.44 -1.83 3.47
C TYR A 140 -27.06 -1.22 3.30
N THR A 141 -26.99 0.08 3.55
CA THR A 141 -25.77 0.88 3.62
C THR A 141 -25.59 1.47 5.01
N ALA A 142 -24.35 1.74 5.40
CA ALA A 142 -24.08 2.70 6.47
C ALA A 142 -23.32 3.91 5.91
N SER A 143 -23.69 5.10 6.37
CA SER A 143 -23.08 6.37 5.96
C SER A 143 -22.58 7.13 7.16
N ALA A 144 -21.34 7.62 7.08
CA ALA A 144 -20.75 8.53 8.06
C ALA A 144 -20.53 9.90 7.40
N CYS A 145 -21.42 10.86 7.65
CA CYS A 145 -21.44 12.13 6.89
C CYS A 145 -21.87 13.32 7.75
N ASP A 146 -21.96 14.50 7.14
CA ASP A 146 -22.35 15.77 7.77
C ASP A 146 -23.87 15.96 7.97
N GLY A 147 -24.66 14.91 7.72
CA GLY A 147 -26.13 14.98 7.76
C GLY A 147 -26.77 15.73 6.59
N ARG A 148 -25.98 16.18 5.60
CA ARG A 148 -26.45 16.85 4.38
C ARG A 148 -26.14 16.03 3.14
N ASN A 149 -24.93 15.48 3.06
CA ASN A 149 -24.49 14.61 1.97
C ASN A 149 -24.52 13.14 2.39
N TRP A 150 -25.68 12.50 2.30
CA TRP A 150 -25.92 11.12 2.75
C TRP A 150 -25.12 10.06 1.98
N PHE A 151 -24.59 10.40 0.81
CA PHE A 151 -23.78 9.50 -0.02
C PHE A 151 -22.27 9.64 0.25
N ASP A 152 -21.87 10.48 1.22
CA ASP A 152 -20.48 10.59 1.64
C ASP A 152 -20.08 9.48 2.62
N GLN A 153 -18.82 9.03 2.50
CA GLN A 153 -18.21 7.90 3.23
C GLN A 153 -19.15 6.70 3.45
N LEU A 154 -19.88 6.33 2.39
CA LEU A 154 -20.83 5.21 2.45
C LEU A 154 -20.10 3.86 2.40
N CYS A 155 -20.67 2.86 3.07
CA CYS A 155 -20.26 1.46 2.97
C CYS A 155 -21.46 0.53 2.77
N TRP A 156 -21.27 -0.51 1.96
CA TRP A 156 -22.25 -1.58 1.79
C TRP A 156 -22.12 -2.60 2.93
N LEU A 157 -23.23 -2.92 3.61
CA LEU A 157 -23.20 -3.82 4.77
C LEU A 157 -23.34 -5.31 4.40
N GLY A 158 -23.74 -5.62 3.16
CA GLY A 158 -23.92 -7.01 2.71
C GLY A 158 -25.09 -7.73 3.40
N VAL A 159 -26.09 -6.96 3.86
CA VAL A 159 -27.31 -7.46 4.49
C VAL A 159 -28.46 -7.26 3.52
N ASN A 160 -29.25 -8.31 3.29
CA ASN A 160 -30.40 -8.24 2.39
C ASN A 160 -31.64 -7.66 3.08
N ARG A 161 -32.46 -6.94 2.33
CA ARG A 161 -33.76 -6.39 2.78
C ARG A 161 -34.91 -7.40 2.74
N ALA A 162 -34.75 -8.48 1.98
CA ALA A 162 -35.79 -9.50 1.78
C ALA A 162 -35.53 -10.74 2.65
N PRO A 163 -36.59 -11.37 3.20
CA PRO A 163 -37.98 -10.90 3.22
C PRO A 163 -38.18 -9.70 4.15
N ALA A 164 -39.27 -8.96 3.95
CA ALA A 164 -39.68 -7.87 4.85
C ALA A 164 -39.78 -8.37 6.31
N GLY A 165 -39.32 -7.57 7.27
CA GLY A 165 -39.29 -8.00 8.66
C GLY A 165 -38.57 -7.05 9.60
N TRP A 166 -38.61 -7.42 10.88
CA TRP A 166 -37.88 -6.77 11.95
C TRP A 166 -36.40 -7.16 11.93
N HIS A 167 -35.53 -6.16 11.99
CA HIS A 167 -34.09 -6.33 12.06
C HIS A 167 -33.52 -5.59 13.25
N LYS A 168 -32.64 -6.25 14.01
CA LYS A 168 -31.87 -5.62 15.07
C LYS A 168 -30.64 -4.96 14.47
N TRP A 169 -30.46 -3.69 14.74
CA TRP A 169 -29.27 -2.93 14.40
C TRP A 169 -28.61 -2.42 15.66
N THR A 170 -27.32 -2.71 15.82
CA THR A 170 -26.52 -2.20 16.92
C THR A 170 -25.41 -1.32 16.37
N ILE A 171 -25.34 -0.07 16.83
CA ILE A 171 -24.20 0.82 16.64
C ILE A 171 -23.47 0.85 17.99
N ASP A 172 -22.32 0.20 18.05
CA ASP A 172 -21.46 0.19 19.23
C ASP A 172 -20.27 1.12 18.98
N PHE A 173 -20.27 2.27 19.63
CA PHE A 173 -19.15 3.20 19.61
C PHE A 173 -18.35 3.01 20.90
N ASP A 174 -17.41 2.08 20.86
CA ASP A 174 -16.53 1.79 21.98
C ASP A 174 -15.54 2.95 22.22
N ALA A 175 -15.25 3.22 23.50
CA ALA A 175 -14.39 4.33 23.90
C ALA A 175 -12.95 4.21 23.36
N GLU A 176 -12.47 3.01 23.05
CA GLU A 176 -11.11 2.77 22.55
C GLU A 176 -11.07 2.00 21.22
N ALA A 177 -11.90 0.97 21.07
CA ALA A 177 -11.91 0.09 19.89
C ALA A 177 -12.55 0.74 18.65
N GLY A 178 -13.25 1.87 18.83
CA GLY A 178 -13.94 2.58 17.75
C GLY A 178 -15.32 1.98 17.46
N ILE A 179 -15.76 2.07 16.22
CA ILE A 179 -17.14 1.78 15.82
C ILE A 179 -17.31 0.34 15.32
N GLN A 180 -18.36 -0.32 15.78
CA GLN A 180 -18.93 -1.54 15.19
C GLN A 180 -20.39 -1.30 14.80
N VAL A 181 -20.81 -1.94 13.71
CA VAL A 181 -22.20 -1.96 13.25
C VAL A 181 -22.61 -3.41 13.14
N LEU A 182 -23.60 -3.84 13.92
CA LEU A 182 -24.07 -5.21 13.95
C LEU A 182 -25.49 -5.30 13.40
N HIS A 183 -25.75 -6.36 12.64
CA HIS A 183 -27.08 -6.77 12.20
C HIS A 183 -27.42 -8.11 12.84
N ASN A 184 -28.51 -8.18 13.61
CA ASN A 184 -28.91 -9.38 14.36
C ASN A 184 -27.72 -9.99 15.13
N ASP A 185 -27.03 -9.15 15.89
CA ASP A 185 -25.87 -9.48 16.72
C ASP A 185 -24.62 -9.97 15.96
N LYS A 186 -24.61 -9.88 14.63
CA LYS A 186 -23.45 -10.16 13.78
C LYS A 186 -22.80 -8.87 13.30
N ASP A 187 -21.50 -8.71 13.52
CA ASP A 187 -20.74 -7.57 13.00
C ASP A 187 -20.77 -7.56 11.45
N VAL A 188 -21.25 -6.46 10.91
CA VAL A 188 -21.34 -6.18 9.47
C VAL A 188 -20.52 -4.95 9.07
N ASN A 189 -19.80 -4.33 10.01
CA ASN A 189 -18.88 -3.25 9.70
C ASN A 189 -17.64 -3.81 8.98
N ARG A 190 -17.51 -3.48 7.69
CA ARG A 190 -16.36 -3.89 6.88
C ARG A 190 -15.27 -2.82 6.85
N THR A 191 -15.63 -1.57 6.58
CA THR A 191 -14.67 -0.51 6.22
C THR A 191 -14.82 0.79 7.02
N LEU A 192 -15.84 0.93 7.86
CA LEU A 192 -16.07 2.18 8.59
C LEU A 192 -15.00 2.37 9.66
N ASP A 193 -14.41 3.55 9.64
CA ASP A 193 -13.44 4.02 10.62
C ASP A 193 -13.90 5.37 11.20
N ALA A 194 -14.11 5.40 12.51
CA ALA A 194 -14.60 6.59 13.21
C ALA A 194 -13.68 7.80 13.04
N GLY A 195 -12.36 7.57 13.10
CA GLY A 195 -11.36 8.63 12.97
C GLY A 195 -11.38 9.26 11.58
N LYS A 196 -11.43 8.44 10.52
CA LYS A 196 -11.55 8.92 9.13
C LYS A 196 -12.86 9.66 8.87
N ALA A 197 -13.93 9.23 9.52
CA ALA A 197 -15.23 9.90 9.45
C ALA A 197 -15.33 11.17 10.31
N GLY A 198 -14.31 11.49 11.12
CA GLY A 198 -14.34 12.62 12.05
C GLY A 198 -15.41 12.48 13.14
N LEU A 199 -15.73 11.22 13.50
CA LEU A 199 -16.64 10.85 14.57
C LEU A 199 -15.84 10.66 15.87
N ASN A 200 -16.22 11.41 16.90
CA ASN A 200 -15.60 11.48 18.23
C ASN A 200 -16.56 11.04 19.35
N GLY A 201 -17.69 10.47 18.97
CA GLY A 201 -18.76 10.02 19.84
C GLY A 201 -20.11 10.42 19.27
N PHE A 202 -21.13 10.28 20.10
CA PHE A 202 -22.48 10.75 19.79
C PHE A 202 -23.13 11.36 21.02
N ARG A 203 -24.14 12.19 20.81
CA ARG A 203 -24.95 12.75 21.89
C ARG A 203 -26.45 12.55 21.69
N ALA A 204 -26.87 12.10 20.51
CA ALA A 204 -28.27 11.90 20.17
C ALA A 204 -28.46 10.69 19.24
N ILE A 205 -29.71 10.25 19.13
CA ILE A 205 -30.19 9.26 18.15
C ILE A 205 -31.17 9.95 17.23
N ALA A 206 -31.13 9.63 15.94
CA ALA A 206 -32.14 10.10 15.00
C ALA A 206 -32.61 9.00 14.07
N ILE A 207 -33.87 9.13 13.68
CA ILE A 207 -34.57 8.29 12.72
C ILE A 207 -35.19 9.21 11.70
N TRP A 208 -34.93 8.96 10.42
CA TRP A 208 -35.47 9.70 9.30
C TRP A 208 -36.26 8.76 8.39
N GLY A 209 -37.41 9.25 7.93
CA GLY A 209 -38.18 8.62 6.88
C GLY A 209 -37.53 8.79 5.50
N ASP A 210 -38.18 8.18 4.52
CA ASP A 210 -37.84 8.31 3.11
C ASP A 210 -38.04 9.76 2.64
N ALA A 211 -37.03 10.35 2.02
CA ALA A 211 -37.06 11.72 1.51
C ALA A 211 -37.45 11.80 0.02
N GLY A 212 -37.73 10.67 -0.63
CA GLY A 212 -38.13 10.63 -2.04
C GLY A 212 -39.64 10.73 -2.26
N GLU A 213 -40.02 11.19 -3.46
CA GLU A 213 -41.40 11.22 -3.94
C GLU A 213 -41.86 9.85 -4.48
N GLY A 214 -43.15 9.67 -4.76
CA GLY A 214 -43.69 8.42 -5.32
C GLY A 214 -43.87 7.30 -4.29
N ASN A 215 -43.49 6.08 -4.64
CA ASN A 215 -43.61 4.88 -3.79
C ASN A 215 -42.62 4.92 -2.61
N ALA A 216 -42.93 5.76 -1.63
CA ALA A 216 -42.08 6.06 -0.48
C ALA A 216 -42.27 5.07 0.65
N GLN A 217 -41.14 4.71 1.26
CA GLN A 217 -41.10 3.73 2.33
C GLN A 217 -41.43 4.36 3.69
N THR A 218 -42.21 3.63 4.48
CA THR A 218 -42.38 3.90 5.92
C THR A 218 -41.52 2.92 6.71
N VAL A 219 -40.83 3.41 7.74
CA VAL A 219 -40.09 2.56 8.69
C VAL A 219 -40.80 2.55 10.04
N TRP A 220 -40.85 1.38 10.67
CA TRP A 220 -41.30 1.25 12.06
C TRP A 220 -40.12 0.90 12.93
N VAL A 221 -40.00 1.55 14.08
CA VAL A 221 -38.91 1.35 15.04
C VAL A 221 -39.48 0.95 16.39
N ASP A 222 -38.87 -0.04 17.00
CA ASP A 222 -39.23 -0.52 18.35
C ASP A 222 -37.98 -0.85 19.18
N ASP A 223 -38.17 -1.05 20.48
CA ASP A 223 -37.15 -1.51 21.44
C ASP A 223 -35.80 -0.76 21.33
N VAL A 224 -35.85 0.59 21.31
CA VAL A 224 -34.63 1.40 21.23
C VAL A 224 -33.90 1.34 22.56
N SER A 225 -32.73 0.71 22.60
CA SER A 225 -31.92 0.57 23.81
C SER A 225 -30.63 1.37 23.69
N VAL A 226 -30.29 2.10 24.76
CA VAL A 226 -29.15 2.99 24.81
C VAL A 226 -28.34 2.72 26.07
N THR A 227 -27.04 2.53 25.90
CA THR A 227 -26.07 2.51 27.01
C THR A 227 -25.05 3.61 26.74
N LEU A 228 -24.91 4.58 27.64
CA LEU A 228 -23.95 5.67 27.47
C LEU A 228 -22.61 5.31 28.11
N GLY A 229 -21.54 5.45 27.34
CA GLY A 229 -20.17 5.35 27.84
C GLY A 229 -19.55 6.71 28.12
N GLY A 230 -18.29 6.69 28.56
CA GLY A 230 -17.47 7.87 28.80
C GLY A 230 -16.92 8.52 27.52
N PRO A 231 -15.93 9.43 27.64
CA PRO A 231 -15.28 10.05 26.49
C PRO A 231 -14.61 9.03 25.56
N VAL A 232 -14.70 9.24 24.24
CA VAL A 232 -13.94 8.47 23.25
C VAL A 232 -12.48 8.89 23.30
N LYS A 233 -11.57 7.92 23.16
CA LYS A 233 -10.12 8.12 23.02
C LYS A 233 -9.72 7.95 21.56
N PRO A 234 -9.72 9.02 20.74
CA PRO A 234 -9.36 8.91 19.34
C PRO A 234 -7.89 8.48 19.20
N ILE A 235 -7.61 7.73 18.14
CA ILE A 235 -6.23 7.43 17.76
C ILE A 235 -5.68 8.69 17.06
N PRO A 236 -4.62 9.32 17.59
CA PRO A 236 -4.05 10.50 16.95
C PRO A 236 -3.46 10.11 15.60
N VAL A 237 -3.72 10.93 14.59
CA VAL A 237 -3.00 10.83 13.32
C VAL A 237 -1.66 11.55 13.50
N ILE A 238 -0.57 10.82 13.32
CA ILE A 238 0.79 11.32 13.43
C ILE A 238 1.44 11.15 12.07
N GLU A 239 1.83 12.26 11.45
CA GLU A 239 2.63 12.23 10.22
C GLU A 239 4.11 12.37 10.57
N ALA A 240 4.95 11.49 10.04
CA ALA A 240 6.41 11.55 10.20
C ALA A 240 7.14 11.30 8.88
N ASP A 241 8.19 12.08 8.65
CA ASP A 241 9.11 11.89 7.53
C ASP A 241 10.47 11.40 8.06
N PRO A 242 10.78 10.09 7.94
CA PRO A 242 12.05 9.56 8.39
C PRO A 242 13.24 9.98 7.50
N TYR A 243 12.97 10.73 6.44
CA TYR A 243 13.93 11.17 5.43
C TYR A 243 14.09 12.70 5.37
N ASP A 244 13.44 13.44 6.27
CA ASP A 244 13.69 14.87 6.41
C ASP A 244 15.10 15.13 6.98
N GLU A 245 15.62 16.33 6.76
CA GLU A 245 17.00 16.69 7.16
C GLU A 245 17.23 16.52 8.67
N LYS A 246 16.21 16.77 9.49
CA LYS A 246 16.32 16.71 10.96
C LYS A 246 16.35 15.26 11.45
N ALA A 247 15.46 14.41 10.93
CA ALA A 247 15.39 12.99 11.22
C ALA A 247 16.69 12.30 10.80
N MET A 248 17.19 12.61 9.61
CA MET A 248 18.47 12.08 9.14
C MET A 248 19.66 12.60 9.95
N ALA A 249 19.69 13.89 10.32
CA ALA A 249 20.75 14.43 11.16
C ALA A 249 20.79 13.79 12.56
N ALA A 250 19.65 13.32 13.07
CA ALA A 250 19.54 12.61 14.34
C ALA A 250 19.93 11.12 14.24
N ASP A 251 19.91 10.53 13.04
CA ASP A 251 20.28 9.14 12.82
C ASP A 251 21.79 8.98 12.60
N ALA A 252 22.52 8.78 13.70
CA ALA A 252 23.97 8.58 13.68
C ALA A 252 24.41 7.35 12.84
N SER A 253 23.51 6.40 12.55
CA SER A 253 23.85 5.21 11.77
C SER A 253 24.06 5.50 10.29
N ILE A 254 23.52 6.62 9.76
CA ILE A 254 23.73 7.06 8.36
C ILE A 254 25.19 7.47 8.14
N ARG A 255 25.83 8.06 9.14
CA ARG A 255 27.20 8.58 9.08
C ARG A 255 28.23 7.61 9.66
N ARG A 256 27.87 6.33 9.82
CA ARG A 256 28.82 5.31 10.27
C ARG A 256 29.98 5.26 9.27
N PRO A 257 31.24 5.48 9.71
CA PRO A 257 32.38 5.32 8.83
C PRO A 257 32.44 3.87 8.34
N VAL A 258 32.43 3.69 7.03
CA VAL A 258 32.65 2.38 6.40
C VAL A 258 34.09 2.38 5.88
N VAL A 259 34.88 1.43 6.38
CA VAL A 259 36.28 1.29 5.96
C VAL A 259 36.33 0.74 4.53
N VAL A 260 37.09 1.41 3.67
CA VAL A 260 37.38 0.90 2.33
C VAL A 260 38.40 -0.24 2.44
N TYR A 261 37.90 -1.47 2.38
CA TYR A 261 38.76 -2.65 2.35
C TYR A 261 39.21 -2.98 0.92
N THR A 262 40.49 -3.24 0.77
CA THR A 262 41.21 -3.73 -0.41
C THR A 262 41.96 -5.00 -0.04
N ARG A 263 42.58 -5.66 -1.03
CA ARG A 263 43.42 -6.83 -0.76
C ARG A 263 44.63 -6.50 0.10
N ASP A 264 45.13 -5.27 0.03
CA ASP A 264 46.34 -4.83 0.73
C ASP A 264 46.10 -4.52 2.22
N ASN A 265 44.87 -4.12 2.59
CA ASN A 265 44.47 -3.85 3.97
C ASN A 265 43.40 -4.84 4.48
N ALA A 266 43.40 -6.05 3.92
CA ALA A 266 42.46 -7.12 4.21
C ALA A 266 42.38 -7.41 5.72
N PRO A 267 41.20 -7.26 6.38
CA PRO A 267 41.06 -7.58 7.79
C PRO A 267 41.15 -9.10 8.00
N ALA A 268 41.83 -9.50 9.08
CA ALA A 268 41.80 -10.89 9.52
C ALA A 268 40.39 -11.27 10.00
N THR A 269 40.02 -12.53 9.81
CA THR A 269 38.83 -13.08 10.45
C THR A 269 39.07 -13.14 11.96
N PRO A 270 38.18 -12.58 12.80
CA PRO A 270 38.34 -12.66 14.24
C PRO A 270 38.21 -14.11 14.71
N ARG A 271 38.91 -14.48 15.79
CA ARG A 271 38.70 -15.80 16.40
C ARG A 271 37.35 -15.81 17.14
N LEU A 272 36.80 -16.99 17.37
CA LEU A 272 35.49 -17.13 18.00
C LEU A 272 35.46 -16.49 19.41
N GLU A 273 36.55 -16.63 20.17
CA GLU A 273 36.72 -16.07 21.50
C GLU A 273 36.81 -14.54 21.53
N ASP A 274 37.23 -13.92 20.42
CA ASP A 274 37.38 -12.47 20.28
C ASP A 274 36.03 -11.79 20.01
N LEU A 275 35.04 -12.53 19.49
CA LEU A 275 33.69 -12.00 19.28
C LEU A 275 32.98 -11.76 20.61
N PRO A 276 32.28 -10.64 20.80
CA PRO A 276 31.53 -10.39 22.02
C PRO A 276 30.48 -11.48 22.26
N LEU A 277 30.39 -11.92 23.51
CA LEU A 277 29.35 -12.83 23.97
C LEU A 277 28.17 -11.99 24.48
N LYS A 278 27.02 -12.00 23.80
CA LYS A 278 25.86 -11.16 24.12
C LYS A 278 24.59 -11.96 24.31
N GLN A 279 23.78 -11.56 25.29
CA GLN A 279 22.43 -12.12 25.51
C GLN A 279 21.42 -11.61 24.47
N SER A 280 21.64 -10.43 23.91
CA SER A 280 20.79 -9.82 22.89
C SER A 280 21.57 -8.92 21.95
N VAL A 281 20.98 -8.65 20.78
CA VAL A 281 21.45 -7.66 19.81
C VAL A 281 20.27 -6.84 19.30
N SER A 282 20.52 -5.58 18.97
CA SER A 282 19.49 -4.65 18.51
C SER A 282 19.87 -3.98 17.18
N GLN A 283 18.88 -3.78 16.32
CA GLN A 283 19.02 -3.12 15.03
C GLN A 283 17.67 -2.52 14.60
N TYR A 284 17.68 -1.27 14.13
CA TYR A 284 16.48 -0.57 13.60
C TYR A 284 15.25 -0.60 14.52
N GLY A 285 15.46 -0.47 15.84
CA GLY A 285 14.41 -0.53 16.84
C GLY A 285 13.91 -1.94 17.18
N MET A 286 14.52 -2.97 16.59
CA MET A 286 14.25 -4.37 16.89
C MET A 286 15.35 -4.95 17.79
N THR A 287 14.98 -5.74 18.78
CA THR A 287 15.94 -6.46 19.65
C THR A 287 15.63 -7.95 19.62
N TRP A 288 16.62 -8.78 19.34
CA TRP A 288 16.53 -10.23 19.49
C TRP A 288 17.24 -10.66 20.77
N THR A 289 16.56 -11.42 21.62
CA THR A 289 17.11 -11.98 22.84
C THR A 289 17.30 -13.48 22.67
N PHE A 290 18.49 -13.97 22.99
CA PHE A 290 18.86 -15.37 22.89
C PHE A 290 18.50 -16.13 24.16
N ALA A 291 18.35 -17.46 24.07
CA ALA A 291 18.16 -18.32 25.24
C ALA A 291 19.41 -18.36 26.15
N LYS A 292 20.59 -18.30 25.52
CA LYS A 292 21.91 -18.22 26.16
C LYS A 292 22.73 -17.16 25.43
N PRO A 293 23.73 -16.53 26.08
CA PRO A 293 24.60 -15.60 25.38
C PRO A 293 25.24 -16.26 24.15
N ALA A 294 25.16 -15.60 23.00
CA ALA A 294 25.72 -16.06 21.73
C ALA A 294 26.94 -15.21 21.34
N ARG A 295 27.90 -15.81 20.64
CA ARG A 295 29.00 -15.05 20.01
C ARG A 295 28.43 -14.33 18.80
N VAL A 296 28.57 -13.00 18.77
CA VAL A 296 27.95 -12.18 17.73
C VAL A 296 28.98 -11.30 17.03
N GLY A 297 28.75 -11.03 15.76
CA GLY A 297 29.53 -10.09 14.97
C GLY A 297 28.64 -9.32 13.99
N GLN A 298 29.25 -8.45 13.19
CA GLN A 298 28.55 -7.67 12.18
C GLN A 298 29.18 -7.87 10.81
N PHE A 299 28.34 -7.87 9.78
CA PHE A 299 28.77 -7.73 8.38
C PHE A 299 29.18 -6.29 8.08
N ILE A 300 29.78 -6.05 6.92
CA ILE A 300 30.27 -4.73 6.51
C ILE A 300 29.18 -3.66 6.44
N ASN A 301 27.94 -4.05 6.10
CA ASN A 301 26.79 -3.16 6.10
C ASN A 301 26.20 -2.91 7.52
N GLY A 302 26.73 -3.60 8.54
CA GLY A 302 26.32 -3.48 9.94
C GLY A 302 25.26 -4.47 10.40
N ASP A 303 24.73 -5.33 9.52
CA ASP A 303 23.79 -6.38 9.90
C ASP A 303 24.42 -7.37 10.87
N TRP A 304 23.63 -7.85 11.84
CA TRP A 304 24.11 -8.77 12.86
C TRP A 304 24.15 -10.22 12.38
N TYR A 305 25.17 -10.95 12.84
CA TYR A 305 25.18 -12.41 12.83
C TYR A 305 25.48 -13.01 14.20
N VAL A 306 25.02 -14.24 14.40
CA VAL A 306 25.39 -15.13 15.51
C VAL A 306 26.19 -16.30 14.98
N VAL A 307 27.20 -16.75 15.74
CA VAL A 307 28.05 -17.89 15.35
C VAL A 307 27.59 -19.16 16.06
N GLY A 308 27.32 -20.20 15.28
CA GLY A 308 26.80 -21.48 15.74
C GLY A 308 25.31 -21.45 16.07
N PRO A 309 24.72 -22.61 16.43
CA PRO A 309 23.30 -22.69 16.76
C PRO A 309 22.90 -21.73 17.88
N ALA A 310 21.82 -20.99 17.67
CA ALA A 310 21.25 -20.05 18.64
C ALA A 310 19.75 -20.26 18.74
N THR A 311 19.15 -19.85 19.85
CA THR A 311 17.68 -19.86 20.00
C THR A 311 17.25 -18.47 20.40
N VAL A 312 16.42 -17.83 19.58
CA VAL A 312 15.79 -16.55 19.90
C VAL A 312 14.54 -16.82 20.72
N THR A 313 14.47 -16.26 21.93
CA THR A 313 13.37 -16.48 22.88
C THR A 313 12.46 -15.28 23.00
N ALA A 314 12.97 -14.07 22.74
CA ALA A 314 12.19 -12.85 22.68
C ALA A 314 12.61 -11.99 21.49
N ILE A 315 11.64 -11.26 20.93
CA ILE A 315 11.84 -10.18 19.97
C ILE A 315 11.10 -8.97 20.53
N GLU A 316 11.73 -7.81 20.54
CA GLU A 316 11.11 -6.53 20.88
C GLU A 316 11.10 -5.63 19.66
N PRO A 317 9.97 -5.00 19.28
CA PRO A 317 8.63 -5.18 19.83
C PRO A 317 8.11 -6.62 19.74
N LYS A 318 7.32 -7.04 20.74
CA LYS A 318 6.78 -8.40 20.83
C LYS A 318 5.89 -8.71 19.62
N PRO A 319 6.07 -9.88 18.96
CA PRO A 319 5.08 -10.44 18.05
C PRO A 319 3.76 -10.71 18.79
N LEU A 320 2.64 -10.24 18.25
CA LEU A 320 1.31 -10.44 18.82
C LEU A 320 0.46 -11.32 17.90
N TYR A 321 -0.34 -12.21 18.47
CA TYR A 321 -1.18 -13.15 17.73
C TYR A 321 -2.64 -13.06 18.16
N GLY A 322 -3.56 -13.09 17.18
CA GLY A 322 -5.00 -13.08 17.44
C GLY A 322 -5.45 -11.99 18.40
N ASN A 323 -6.05 -12.39 19.53
CA ASN A 323 -6.60 -11.47 20.52
C ASN A 323 -5.53 -10.70 21.32
N GLU A 324 -4.25 -11.02 21.19
CA GLU A 324 -3.17 -10.18 21.74
C GLU A 324 -3.05 -8.84 21.02
N ILE A 325 -3.54 -8.74 19.77
CA ILE A 325 -3.54 -7.49 19.02
C ILE A 325 -4.67 -6.60 19.54
N PRO A 326 -4.38 -5.39 20.05
CA PRO A 326 -5.43 -4.51 20.55
C PRO A 326 -6.48 -4.23 19.48
N LYS A 327 -7.77 -4.40 19.79
CA LYS A 327 -8.89 -4.20 18.84
C LYS A 327 -8.79 -2.84 18.13
N ARG A 328 -8.41 -1.79 18.87
CA ARG A 328 -8.21 -0.44 18.35
C ARG A 328 -7.13 -0.32 17.27
N GLN A 329 -6.19 -1.26 17.20
CA GLN A 329 -5.10 -1.29 16.21
C GLN A 329 -5.43 -2.11 14.96
N LEU A 330 -6.59 -2.77 14.93
CA LEU A 330 -7.05 -3.53 13.77
C LEU A 330 -7.56 -2.58 12.68
N ASP A 331 -7.08 -2.81 11.46
CA ASP A 331 -7.64 -2.20 10.25
C ASP A 331 -8.66 -3.14 9.57
N HIS A 332 -9.20 -2.74 8.41
CA HIS A 332 -10.20 -3.55 7.71
C HIS A 332 -9.60 -4.85 7.14
N MET A 333 -8.35 -4.85 6.68
CA MET A 333 -7.68 -6.05 6.17
C MET A 333 -7.47 -7.07 7.31
N ASP A 334 -7.09 -6.60 8.50
CA ASP A 334 -7.00 -7.47 9.69
C ASP A 334 -8.37 -8.13 10.01
N LYS A 335 -9.47 -7.37 9.87
CA LYS A 335 -10.83 -7.83 10.20
C LYS A 335 -11.36 -8.85 9.21
N GLU A 336 -10.88 -8.86 7.97
CA GLU A 336 -11.19 -9.89 6.97
C GLU A 336 -10.56 -11.26 7.30
N ARG A 337 -9.56 -11.29 8.20
CA ARG A 337 -8.91 -12.53 8.66
C ARG A 337 -9.60 -13.11 9.89
N SER A 338 -9.59 -14.45 10.01
CA SER A 338 -9.99 -15.10 11.26
C SER A 338 -9.03 -14.71 12.39
N VAL A 339 -9.49 -14.75 13.64
CA VAL A 339 -8.68 -14.31 14.79
C VAL A 339 -7.36 -15.08 14.86
N GLU A 340 -7.36 -16.38 14.58
CA GLU A 340 -6.20 -17.27 14.65
C GLU A 340 -5.14 -16.94 13.58
N GLN A 341 -5.55 -16.26 12.51
CA GLN A 341 -4.68 -15.85 11.39
C GLN A 341 -4.06 -14.46 11.60
N ARG A 342 -4.42 -13.73 12.65
CA ARG A 342 -3.93 -12.37 12.86
C ARG A 342 -2.55 -12.37 13.50
N VAL A 343 -1.66 -11.53 12.96
CA VAL A 343 -0.28 -11.38 13.43
C VAL A 343 0.16 -9.92 13.31
N ARG A 344 0.93 -9.44 14.28
CA ARG A 344 1.54 -8.10 14.32
C ARG A 344 3.00 -8.23 14.77
N ASN A 345 3.90 -7.41 14.22
CA ASN A 345 5.35 -7.51 14.44
C ASN A 345 5.88 -8.94 14.16
N GLY A 346 5.37 -9.56 13.10
CA GLY A 346 5.69 -10.94 12.75
C GLY A 346 7.12 -11.08 12.24
N PHE A 347 7.56 -12.32 12.15
CA PHE A 347 8.88 -12.68 11.64
C PHE A 347 8.82 -13.99 10.88
N MET A 348 9.81 -14.21 10.01
CA MET A 348 9.94 -15.43 9.22
C MET A 348 11.38 -15.92 9.31
N LEU A 349 11.53 -17.20 9.68
CA LEU A 349 12.80 -17.91 9.57
C LEU A 349 12.89 -18.46 8.14
N ASN A 350 13.91 -18.05 7.40
CA ASN A 350 14.15 -18.43 6.01
C ASN A 350 12.92 -18.16 5.13
N PRO A 351 12.53 -16.88 4.95
CA PRO A 351 11.35 -16.56 4.14
C PRO A 351 11.45 -17.19 2.73
N PRO A 352 10.32 -17.62 2.15
CA PRO A 352 10.33 -18.23 0.83
C PRO A 352 10.67 -17.19 -0.23
N ALA A 353 11.36 -17.62 -1.28
CA ALA A 353 11.57 -16.82 -2.49
C ALA A 353 10.31 -16.80 -3.37
N GLN A 354 9.18 -16.38 -2.79
CA GLN A 354 7.86 -16.32 -3.43
C GLN A 354 7.10 -15.09 -2.91
N MET A 355 6.07 -14.66 -3.65
CA MET A 355 5.16 -13.57 -3.26
C MET A 355 4.21 -14.00 -2.11
N LYS A 356 4.79 -14.35 -0.97
CA LYS A 356 4.10 -14.82 0.23
C LYS A 356 4.84 -14.39 1.50
N VAL A 357 4.12 -13.81 2.45
CA VAL A 357 4.65 -13.32 3.74
C VAL A 357 3.66 -13.56 4.88
N ALA A 358 4.15 -13.50 6.13
CA ALA A 358 3.32 -13.51 7.33
C ALA A 358 3.86 -12.56 8.42
N TYR A 359 4.37 -11.40 8.01
CA TYR A 359 4.87 -10.37 8.92
C TYR A 359 3.73 -9.60 9.61
N ASP A 360 2.63 -9.39 8.90
CA ASP A 360 1.49 -8.63 9.40
C ASP A 360 0.18 -9.08 8.71
N SER A 361 -0.89 -9.26 9.47
CA SER A 361 -2.19 -9.68 8.92
C SER A 361 -2.93 -8.61 8.11
N GLY A 362 -2.50 -7.34 8.22
CA GLY A 362 -2.99 -6.26 7.38
C GLY A 362 -2.44 -6.29 5.95
N VAL A 363 -1.55 -7.24 5.62
CA VAL A 363 -1.03 -7.39 4.26
C VAL A 363 -2.15 -7.90 3.36
N ARG A 364 -2.36 -7.22 2.23
CA ARG A 364 -3.47 -7.48 1.31
C ARG A 364 -3.33 -8.79 0.52
N ASN A 365 -2.54 -8.80 -0.56
CA ASN A 365 -2.50 -9.91 -1.52
C ASN A 365 -1.60 -11.08 -1.10
N TRP A 366 -0.44 -10.79 -0.49
CA TRP A 366 0.62 -11.78 -0.31
C TRP A 366 0.67 -12.37 1.10
N PHE A 367 -0.37 -12.18 1.90
CA PHE A 367 -0.42 -12.75 3.24
C PHE A 367 -0.78 -14.24 3.19
N ASP A 368 0.11 -15.09 3.70
CA ASP A 368 -0.11 -16.52 3.85
C ASP A 368 -0.01 -16.90 5.35
N PRO A 369 -1.12 -17.14 6.05
CA PRO A 369 -1.09 -17.40 7.49
C PRO A 369 -0.36 -18.70 7.86
N SER A 370 -0.11 -19.61 6.92
CA SER A 370 0.70 -20.82 7.18
C SER A 370 2.17 -20.50 7.48
N LEU A 371 2.63 -19.30 7.12
CA LEU A 371 4.00 -18.83 7.38
C LEU A 371 4.15 -18.16 8.75
N ILE A 372 3.07 -18.01 9.53
CA ILE A 372 3.13 -17.44 10.89
C ILE A 372 4.03 -18.32 11.75
N ARG A 373 5.02 -17.69 12.40
CA ARG A 373 5.91 -18.34 13.37
C ARG A 373 5.71 -17.76 14.75
N LYS A 374 5.96 -18.58 15.78
CA LYS A 374 5.94 -18.21 17.20
C LYS A 374 7.31 -18.46 17.83
N LEU A 375 7.63 -17.69 18.86
CA LEU A 375 8.83 -17.87 19.68
C LEU A 375 8.65 -19.02 20.68
N PRO A 376 9.74 -19.68 21.13
CA PRO A 376 11.12 -19.47 20.71
C PRO A 376 11.41 -20.06 19.31
N VAL A 377 12.43 -19.53 18.64
CA VAL A 377 12.90 -20.04 17.34
C VAL A 377 14.36 -20.44 17.42
N ALA A 378 14.63 -21.72 17.15
CA ALA A 378 15.97 -22.22 16.96
C ALA A 378 16.48 -21.85 15.56
N MET A 379 17.70 -21.33 15.51
CA MET A 379 18.44 -21.00 14.30
C MET A 379 19.68 -21.90 14.24
N LYS A 380 19.93 -22.48 13.07
CA LYS A 380 21.17 -23.21 12.77
C LYS A 380 22.01 -22.44 11.73
N PRO A 381 23.33 -22.71 11.64
CA PRO A 381 24.15 -22.13 10.59
C PRO A 381 23.50 -22.20 9.21
N GLY A 382 23.48 -21.06 8.54
CA GLY A 382 22.83 -20.82 7.26
C GLY A 382 21.42 -20.24 7.35
N ASP A 383 20.79 -20.25 8.53
CA ASP A 383 19.47 -19.62 8.71
C ASP A 383 19.54 -18.08 8.70
N SER A 384 18.48 -17.47 8.20
CA SER A 384 18.22 -16.03 8.26
C SER A 384 16.86 -15.77 8.88
N LEU A 385 16.81 -14.96 9.92
CA LEU A 385 15.58 -14.55 10.59
C LEU A 385 15.25 -13.12 10.17
N VAL A 386 14.21 -12.97 9.35
CA VAL A 386 13.67 -11.66 8.98
C VAL A 386 12.56 -11.29 9.95
N SER A 387 12.76 -10.23 10.72
CA SER A 387 11.80 -9.77 11.72
C SER A 387 11.32 -8.37 11.36
N THR A 388 10.11 -8.00 11.80
CA THR A 388 9.47 -6.73 11.39
C THR A 388 8.88 -5.97 12.57
N ILE A 389 8.79 -4.65 12.40
CA ILE A 389 7.92 -3.79 13.20
C ILE A 389 6.78 -3.35 12.30
N SER A 390 5.56 -3.49 12.79
CA SER A 390 4.35 -3.10 12.07
C SER A 390 4.02 -1.62 12.27
N MET A 391 3.34 -1.03 11.27
CA MET A 391 2.73 0.29 11.38
C MET A 391 1.67 0.31 12.46
N ALA A 392 1.74 1.27 13.38
CA ALA A 392 0.64 1.59 14.27
C ALA A 392 -0.51 2.23 13.48
N LYS A 393 -1.75 2.02 13.90
CA LYS A 393 -2.89 2.73 13.33
C LYS A 393 -2.76 4.23 13.63
N GLY A 394 -3.08 5.08 12.65
CA GLY A 394 -2.91 6.54 12.73
C GLY A 394 -1.50 7.05 12.43
N LEU A 395 -0.50 6.17 12.24
CA LEU A 395 0.82 6.60 11.78
C LEU A 395 0.83 6.73 10.26
N VAL A 396 1.13 7.93 9.77
CA VAL A 396 1.38 8.23 8.36
C VAL A 396 2.88 8.42 8.17
N LEU A 397 3.52 7.56 7.39
CA LEU A 397 4.94 7.69 7.07
C LEU A 397 5.15 8.18 5.65
N HIS A 398 6.07 9.12 5.47
CA HIS A 398 6.65 9.38 4.15
C HIS A 398 7.55 8.20 3.79
N ALA A 399 7.25 7.56 2.68
CA ALA A 399 8.12 6.58 2.04
C ALA A 399 9.19 7.29 1.21
N GLN A 400 10.10 6.50 0.64
CA GLN A 400 11.15 7.04 -0.22
C GLN A 400 10.53 7.83 -1.39
N LEU A 401 11.03 9.05 -1.58
CA LEU A 401 10.59 10.03 -2.59
C LEU A 401 9.24 10.70 -2.32
N ARG A 402 8.10 10.12 -2.73
CA ARG A 402 6.82 10.86 -2.81
C ARG A 402 5.61 10.23 -2.11
N ASN A 403 5.64 8.94 -1.76
CA ASN A 403 4.45 8.26 -1.25
C ASN A 403 4.28 8.52 0.25
N LYS A 404 3.03 8.74 0.70
CA LYS A 404 2.64 8.66 2.10
C LYS A 404 1.91 7.34 2.34
N ILE A 405 2.28 6.64 3.40
CA ILE A 405 1.79 5.28 3.68
C ILE A 405 1.14 5.27 5.06
N GLU A 406 -0.08 4.74 5.10
CA GLU A 406 -0.84 4.55 6.33
C GLU A 406 -1.51 3.18 6.30
N ARG A 407 -1.34 2.41 7.37
CA ARG A 407 -2.00 1.12 7.53
C ARG A 407 -3.52 1.23 7.25
N GLY A 408 -4.04 0.33 6.44
CA GLY A 408 -5.48 0.26 6.17
C GLY A 408 -6.02 1.42 5.34
N VAL A 409 -5.16 2.17 4.65
CA VAL A 409 -5.53 3.19 3.65
C VAL A 409 -5.08 2.74 2.27
N GLY A 410 -6.05 2.50 1.38
CA GLY A 410 -5.79 2.09 0.01
C GLY A 410 -4.90 0.86 -0.06
N ASP A 411 -3.79 1.00 -0.78
CA ASP A 411 -2.82 -0.04 -1.09
C ASP A 411 -1.56 0.02 -0.19
N SER A 412 -1.65 0.71 0.94
CA SER A 412 -0.52 0.96 1.83
C SER A 412 -0.01 -0.29 2.54
N SER A 413 1.31 -0.40 2.68
CA SER A 413 1.95 -1.42 3.51
C SER A 413 1.61 -1.25 5.00
N PRO A 414 1.30 -2.34 5.72
CA PRO A 414 1.11 -2.34 7.16
C PRO A 414 2.43 -2.51 7.93
N ILE A 415 3.59 -2.58 7.25
CA ILE A 415 4.89 -2.88 7.84
C ILE A 415 5.75 -1.63 7.83
N ARG A 416 6.27 -1.24 9.00
CA ARG A 416 7.09 -0.05 9.17
C ARG A 416 8.55 -0.29 8.78
N THR A 417 9.16 -1.32 9.35
CA THR A 417 10.57 -1.65 9.10
C THR A 417 10.86 -3.14 9.28
N ALA A 418 11.93 -3.62 8.68
CA ALA A 418 12.45 -4.97 8.84
C ALA A 418 13.97 -4.98 9.06
N ALA A 419 14.46 -6.02 9.74
CA ALA A 419 15.88 -6.31 9.89
C ALA A 419 16.15 -7.82 9.80
N VAL A 420 17.38 -8.20 9.47
CA VAL A 420 17.79 -9.59 9.28
C VAL A 420 18.87 -9.97 10.30
N LEU A 421 18.58 -11.00 11.10
CA LEU A 421 19.59 -11.69 11.91
C LEU A 421 20.04 -12.96 11.18
N THR A 422 21.34 -13.12 10.97
CA THR A 422 21.90 -14.30 10.27
C THR A 422 22.61 -15.24 11.23
N CYS A 423 22.44 -16.55 11.07
CA CYS A 423 23.21 -17.55 11.79
C CYS A 423 24.30 -18.12 10.89
N VAL A 424 25.56 -18.01 11.30
CA VAL A 424 26.74 -18.48 10.53
C VAL A 424 27.46 -19.60 11.27
N GLY A 425 28.19 -20.45 10.54
CA GLY A 425 28.94 -21.55 11.15
C GLY A 425 30.21 -21.08 11.87
N GLU A 426 30.83 -20.01 11.36
CA GLU A 426 32.12 -19.51 11.81
C GLU A 426 32.13 -17.98 11.82
N PRO A 427 33.01 -17.33 12.61
CA PRO A 427 33.21 -15.88 12.56
C PRO A 427 33.49 -15.38 11.13
N GLN A 428 32.95 -14.22 10.79
CA GLN A 428 33.16 -13.59 9.49
C GLN A 428 34.10 -12.39 9.63
N PRO A 429 34.99 -12.13 8.65
CA PRO A 429 35.84 -10.95 8.66
C PRO A 429 34.99 -9.67 8.55
N ALA A 430 35.54 -8.56 9.03
CA ALA A 430 34.81 -7.28 9.12
C ALA A 430 34.37 -6.68 7.77
N ASP A 431 34.89 -7.18 6.66
CA ASP A 431 34.55 -6.77 5.31
C ASP A 431 33.57 -7.74 4.60
N ALA A 432 33.05 -8.75 5.30
CA ALA A 432 32.11 -9.71 4.74
C ALA A 432 30.73 -9.07 4.55
N PHE A 433 30.12 -9.31 3.38
CA PHE A 433 28.71 -9.03 3.13
C PHE A 433 27.82 -10.08 3.79
N ARG A 434 26.60 -9.67 4.18
CA ARG A 434 25.59 -10.60 4.66
C ARG A 434 25.16 -11.50 3.48
N PRO A 435 25.03 -12.83 3.67
CA PRO A 435 24.37 -13.68 2.68
C PRO A 435 22.94 -13.23 2.40
N ALA A 436 22.42 -13.47 1.20
CA ALA A 436 21.05 -13.14 0.89
C ALA A 436 20.07 -13.86 1.85
N PHE A 437 19.03 -13.18 2.32
CA PHE A 437 18.12 -13.75 3.33
C PHE A 437 17.26 -14.92 2.81
N CYS A 438 17.19 -15.12 1.49
CA CYS A 438 16.59 -16.30 0.86
C CYS A 438 17.63 -17.37 0.47
N ASP A 439 18.93 -17.07 0.50
CA ASP A 439 19.99 -18.00 0.09
C ASP A 439 20.28 -19.04 1.19
N ARG A 440 19.98 -20.30 0.88
CA ARG A 440 20.21 -21.44 1.77
C ARG A 440 21.63 -22.01 1.68
N HIS A 441 22.41 -21.61 0.67
CA HIS A 441 23.84 -21.91 0.56
C HIS A 441 24.70 -20.91 1.33
N SER A 442 24.11 -19.80 1.77
CA SER A 442 24.73 -18.77 2.61
C SER A 442 26.05 -18.25 2.05
N ARG A 443 26.05 -17.90 0.77
CA ARG A 443 27.24 -17.44 0.08
C ARG A 443 27.74 -16.12 0.67
N ILE A 444 29.01 -16.11 1.08
CA ILE A 444 29.70 -14.93 1.62
C ILE A 444 30.52 -14.28 0.51
N TYR A 445 30.38 -12.95 0.39
CA TYR A 445 31.26 -12.11 -0.42
C TYR A 445 32.09 -11.20 0.48
N LEU A 446 33.23 -10.75 -0.01
CA LEU A 446 34.15 -9.89 0.76
C LEU A 446 34.36 -8.58 0.02
N ALA A 447 34.21 -7.45 0.72
CA ALA A 447 34.34 -6.13 0.13
C ALA A 447 35.76 -5.81 -0.35
N ARG A 448 36.79 -6.45 0.22
CA ARG A 448 38.17 -6.38 -0.30
C ARG A 448 38.32 -6.87 -1.74
N ASN A 449 37.36 -7.66 -2.24
CA ASN A 449 37.36 -8.23 -3.58
C ASN A 449 36.46 -7.47 -4.56
N LEU A 450 35.78 -6.40 -4.13
CA LEU A 450 35.01 -5.57 -5.05
C LEU A 450 35.94 -4.95 -6.10
N LYS A 451 35.57 -5.12 -7.37
CA LYS A 451 36.24 -4.54 -8.54
C LYS A 451 35.93 -3.07 -8.69
N ARG A 452 36.30 -2.25 -7.70
CA ARG A 452 36.00 -0.81 -7.66
C ARG A 452 36.60 -0.05 -8.85
N GLU A 453 37.64 -0.58 -9.47
CA GLU A 453 38.24 -0.08 -10.71
C GLU A 453 37.28 -0.07 -11.90
N LEU A 454 36.17 -0.83 -11.83
CA LEU A 454 35.10 -0.79 -12.85
C LEU A 454 34.15 0.40 -12.64
N LEU A 455 34.17 1.08 -11.48
CA LEU A 455 33.34 2.24 -11.25
C LEU A 455 33.87 3.43 -12.06
N PRO A 456 33.01 4.07 -12.88
CA PRO A 456 33.39 5.27 -13.61
C PRO A 456 33.67 6.44 -12.66
N THR A 457 34.38 7.43 -13.19
CA THR A 457 34.64 8.72 -12.54
C THR A 457 34.03 9.84 -13.37
N ALA A 458 32.75 9.72 -13.71
CA ALA A 458 32.05 10.72 -14.50
C ALA A 458 31.96 12.02 -13.70
N ALA A 459 32.39 13.13 -14.30
CA ALA A 459 32.41 14.42 -13.61
C ALA A 459 31.01 14.81 -13.11
N ALA A 460 30.83 14.90 -11.79
CA ALA A 460 29.60 15.31 -11.15
C ALA A 460 29.05 16.65 -11.68
N THR A 461 27.75 16.87 -11.56
CA THR A 461 27.10 18.15 -11.90
C THR A 461 26.83 19.00 -10.66
N GLN A 462 26.41 20.26 -10.85
CA GLN A 462 26.18 21.17 -9.73
C GLN A 462 25.03 20.70 -8.82
N SER A 463 24.05 19.99 -9.38
CA SER A 463 22.95 19.41 -8.65
C SER A 463 23.24 18.00 -8.13
N VAL A 464 24.51 17.57 -7.97
CA VAL A 464 24.81 16.37 -7.17
C VAL A 464 23.98 16.49 -5.90
N PRO A 465 23.13 15.49 -5.58
CA PRO A 465 22.27 15.56 -4.43
C PRO A 465 23.08 16.04 -3.23
N LYS A 466 22.66 17.16 -2.62
CA LYS A 466 23.19 17.62 -1.31
C LYS A 466 23.12 16.51 -0.24
N THR A 467 22.40 15.44 -0.55
CA THR A 467 22.00 14.35 0.28
C THR A 467 22.46 13.00 -0.28
N LEU A 468 23.76 12.83 -0.55
CA LEU A 468 24.34 11.47 -0.64
C LEU A 468 23.89 10.62 0.57
N ASP A 469 23.83 11.24 1.75
CA ASP A 469 23.25 10.70 2.99
C ASP A 469 21.80 10.20 2.82
N LEU A 470 20.98 10.81 1.96
CA LEU A 470 19.58 10.39 1.74
C LEU A 470 19.54 9.06 0.99
N PHE A 471 20.38 8.91 -0.03
CA PHE A 471 20.49 7.65 -0.76
C PHE A 471 21.21 6.56 0.05
N ILE A 472 22.15 6.94 0.92
CA ILE A 472 22.69 6.04 1.95
C ILE A 472 21.53 5.57 2.86
N ARG A 473 20.69 6.49 3.36
CA ARG A 473 19.55 6.17 4.22
C ARG A 473 18.49 5.31 3.52
N PHE A 474 18.22 5.55 2.23
CA PHE A 474 17.30 4.76 1.41
C PHE A 474 17.76 3.31 1.21
N THR A 475 19.07 3.08 1.24
CA THR A 475 19.67 1.76 0.99
C THR A 475 20.17 1.05 2.25
N GLN A 476 20.21 1.75 3.39
CA GLN A 476 20.78 1.28 4.64
C GLN A 476 20.11 0.01 5.20
N ARG A 477 18.81 -0.16 4.96
CA ARG A 477 18.01 -1.27 5.52
C ARG A 477 17.72 -2.29 4.43
N PRO A 478 17.55 -3.58 4.78
CA PRO A 478 17.36 -4.65 3.81
C PRO A 478 16.07 -4.43 2.99
N TRP A 479 16.20 -4.57 1.67
CA TRP A 479 15.06 -4.59 0.75
C TRP A 479 14.47 -6.00 0.72
N VAL A 480 13.42 -6.24 1.51
CA VAL A 480 12.73 -7.54 1.62
C VAL A 480 11.77 -7.73 0.43
N GLY A 481 12.34 -7.76 -0.79
CA GLY A 481 11.60 -7.62 -2.05
C GLY A 481 10.98 -8.91 -2.60
N THR A 482 10.42 -9.78 -1.76
CA THR A 482 9.82 -11.06 -2.21
C THR A 482 8.42 -10.91 -2.78
N GLY A 483 7.72 -9.79 -2.59
CA GLY A 483 6.46 -9.51 -3.28
C GLY A 483 6.65 -8.52 -4.44
N PHE A 484 5.60 -7.76 -4.77
CA PHE A 484 5.50 -7.09 -6.07
C PHE A 484 4.84 -5.70 -6.07
N PHE A 485 3.74 -5.52 -5.34
CA PHE A 485 2.93 -4.29 -5.42
C PHE A 485 3.20 -3.28 -4.31
N GLY A 486 4.08 -3.58 -3.34
CA GLY A 486 4.35 -2.70 -2.21
C GLY A 486 3.55 -2.99 -0.94
N PHE A 487 2.66 -4.00 -0.95
CA PHE A 487 1.71 -4.24 0.14
C PHE A 487 2.35 -4.86 1.40
N GLU A 488 3.52 -5.44 1.24
CA GLU A 488 4.30 -6.17 2.24
C GLU A 488 5.66 -5.53 2.51
N GLU A 489 5.97 -4.45 1.79
CA GLU A 489 7.28 -3.83 1.78
C GLU A 489 7.43 -2.93 3.01
N PRO A 490 8.50 -3.05 3.82
CA PRO A 490 8.68 -2.17 4.97
C PRO A 490 8.94 -0.71 4.54
N VAL A 491 8.07 0.21 4.96
CA VAL A 491 8.05 1.61 4.49
C VAL A 491 9.36 2.37 4.70
N GLU A 492 10.05 2.12 5.82
CA GLU A 492 11.32 2.77 6.13
C GLU A 492 12.54 2.08 5.49
N ASN A 493 12.34 0.92 4.83
CA ASN A 493 13.40 0.13 4.23
C ASN A 493 13.56 0.37 2.73
N MET A 494 12.44 0.42 2.01
CA MET A 494 12.43 0.35 0.54
C MET A 494 11.29 1.19 -0.06
N PRO A 495 11.40 1.60 -1.34
CA PRO A 495 10.33 2.33 -2.02
C PRO A 495 9.01 1.55 -2.01
N GLN A 496 7.88 2.23 -2.17
CA GLN A 496 6.54 1.61 -2.03
C GLN A 496 5.77 1.53 -3.36
N TYR A 497 6.43 1.87 -4.47
CA TYR A 497 5.88 1.84 -5.81
C TYR A 497 7.00 1.58 -6.82
N GLY A 498 6.75 0.79 -7.87
CA GLY A 498 7.82 0.29 -8.75
C GLY A 498 8.59 1.38 -9.50
N MET A 499 7.96 2.49 -9.88
CA MET A 499 8.68 3.64 -10.44
C MET A 499 9.72 4.18 -9.44
N GLU A 500 9.38 4.23 -8.15
CA GLU A 500 10.30 4.73 -7.14
C GLU A 500 11.46 3.77 -6.88
N TYR A 501 11.26 2.46 -7.07
CA TYR A 501 12.39 1.51 -7.18
C TYR A 501 13.32 1.90 -8.30
N GLY A 502 12.79 2.14 -9.50
CA GLY A 502 13.59 2.50 -10.66
C GLY A 502 14.39 3.78 -10.45
N ARG A 503 13.76 4.78 -9.83
CA ARG A 503 14.39 6.07 -9.50
C ARG A 503 15.47 5.92 -8.44
N VAL A 504 15.15 5.35 -7.27
CA VAL A 504 16.12 5.17 -6.19
C VAL A 504 17.28 4.31 -6.65
N ALA A 505 17.02 3.18 -7.31
CA ALA A 505 18.07 2.29 -7.79
C ALA A 505 18.95 2.96 -8.86
N GLY A 506 18.34 3.69 -9.80
CA GLY A 506 19.05 4.40 -10.86
C GLY A 506 19.92 5.54 -10.31
N VAL A 507 19.39 6.36 -9.40
CA VAL A 507 20.16 7.46 -8.80
C VAL A 507 21.29 6.94 -7.92
N CYS A 508 21.09 5.86 -7.16
CA CYS A 508 22.17 5.21 -6.41
C CYS A 508 23.32 4.78 -7.32
N ALA A 509 23.01 4.05 -8.41
CA ALA A 509 24.03 3.61 -9.36
C ALA A 509 24.73 4.81 -10.04
N LEU A 510 23.98 5.84 -10.42
CA LEU A 510 24.52 7.02 -11.07
C LEU A 510 25.44 7.82 -10.14
N LEU A 511 25.07 7.99 -8.87
CA LEU A 511 25.93 8.57 -7.82
C LEU A 511 27.25 7.79 -7.70
N LEU A 512 27.19 6.46 -7.71
CA LEU A 512 28.37 5.60 -7.62
C LEU A 512 29.30 5.72 -8.84
N CYS A 513 28.77 6.08 -10.00
CA CYS A 513 29.52 6.35 -11.24
C CYS A 513 30.15 7.74 -11.32
N THR A 514 29.98 8.60 -10.31
CA THR A 514 30.58 9.94 -10.30
C THR A 514 32.02 9.94 -9.80
N ASP A 515 32.72 11.05 -10.03
CA ASP A 515 34.04 11.37 -9.48
C ASP A 515 34.06 11.76 -7.98
N LEU A 516 32.96 11.54 -7.24
CA LEU A 516 32.96 11.64 -5.77
C LEU A 516 34.04 10.74 -5.16
N GLY A 517 34.62 11.18 -4.04
CA GLY A 517 35.70 10.47 -3.37
C GLY A 517 35.30 9.05 -2.95
N PRO A 518 36.16 8.02 -3.09
CA PRO A 518 35.82 6.64 -2.76
C PRO A 518 35.26 6.47 -1.34
N GLU A 519 35.86 7.12 -0.34
CA GLU A 519 35.39 7.06 1.05
C GLU A 519 33.99 7.65 1.25
N GLN A 520 33.63 8.67 0.46
CA GLN A 520 32.27 9.25 0.50
C GLN A 520 31.25 8.28 -0.10
N LYS A 521 31.63 7.57 -1.17
CA LYS A 521 30.77 6.63 -1.88
C LYS A 521 30.61 5.29 -1.15
N GLU A 522 31.59 4.89 -0.35
CA GLU A 522 31.68 3.54 0.21
C GLU A 522 30.44 3.09 1.01
N PRO A 523 29.81 3.92 1.87
CA PRO A 523 28.59 3.51 2.57
C PRO A 523 27.43 3.20 1.60
N LEU A 524 27.25 4.04 0.56
CA LEU A 524 26.25 3.79 -0.47
C LEU A 524 26.59 2.53 -1.28
N LEU A 525 27.87 2.36 -1.63
CA LEU A 525 28.34 1.22 -2.40
C LEU A 525 28.06 -0.11 -1.69
N VAL A 526 28.43 -0.19 -0.40
CA VAL A 526 28.20 -1.37 0.43
C VAL A 526 26.71 -1.69 0.53
N ASN A 527 25.87 -0.70 0.82
CA ASN A 527 24.43 -0.89 0.93
C ASN A 527 23.82 -1.34 -0.41
N TYR A 528 24.21 -0.70 -1.51
CA TYR A 528 23.67 -0.99 -2.83
C TYR A 528 24.09 -2.38 -3.34
N VAL A 529 25.35 -2.78 -3.09
CA VAL A 529 25.81 -4.15 -3.38
C VAL A 529 25.06 -5.17 -2.52
N GLN A 530 24.81 -4.88 -1.24
CA GLN A 530 24.02 -5.78 -0.39
C GLN A 530 22.59 -5.99 -0.89
N ILE A 531 21.93 -4.92 -1.37
CA ILE A 531 20.61 -5.01 -2.03
C ILE A 531 20.69 -5.91 -3.26
N GLY A 532 21.71 -5.77 -4.09
CA GLY A 532 21.94 -6.63 -5.25
C GLY A 532 22.17 -8.11 -4.87
N ILE A 533 22.90 -8.38 -3.79
CA ILE A 533 23.07 -9.73 -3.23
C ILE A 533 21.71 -10.30 -2.80
N ASP A 534 20.90 -9.54 -2.07
CA ASP A 534 19.59 -9.97 -1.59
C ASP A 534 18.64 -10.31 -2.75
N LEU A 535 18.43 -9.37 -3.68
CA LEU A 535 17.54 -9.55 -4.81
C LEU A 535 18.02 -10.68 -5.74
N GLY A 536 19.33 -10.77 -5.98
CA GLY A 536 19.92 -11.86 -6.75
C GLY A 536 19.76 -13.22 -6.06
N GLY A 537 19.89 -13.27 -4.73
CA GLY A 537 19.63 -14.46 -3.93
C GLY A 537 18.18 -14.90 -3.93
N VAL A 538 17.23 -13.96 -3.95
CA VAL A 538 15.79 -14.25 -4.13
C VAL A 538 15.55 -14.91 -5.49
N VAL A 539 16.13 -14.39 -6.58
CA VAL A 539 16.02 -15.01 -7.92
C VAL A 539 16.66 -16.39 -7.96
N ARG A 540 17.88 -16.55 -7.43
CA ARG A 540 18.57 -17.84 -7.33
C ARG A 540 17.77 -18.90 -6.58
N ALA A 541 17.03 -18.48 -5.55
CA ALA A 541 16.16 -19.35 -4.77
C ALA A 541 14.82 -19.69 -5.47
N GLY A 542 14.61 -19.24 -6.70
CA GLY A 542 13.50 -19.63 -7.56
C GLY A 542 12.37 -18.61 -7.70
N HIS A 543 12.56 -17.36 -7.25
CA HIS A 543 11.55 -16.32 -7.44
C HIS A 543 11.37 -16.01 -8.94
N PRO A 544 10.13 -15.82 -9.43
CA PRO A 544 9.86 -15.57 -10.86
C PRO A 544 10.30 -14.18 -11.35
N GLY A 545 10.80 -13.33 -10.46
CA GLY A 545 11.14 -11.93 -10.76
C GLY A 545 9.96 -10.98 -10.58
N TRP A 546 10.06 -9.81 -11.19
CA TRP A 546 9.12 -8.71 -11.04
C TRP A 546 8.66 -8.25 -12.42
N THR A 547 7.46 -8.68 -12.80
CA THR A 547 6.93 -8.49 -14.15
C THR A 547 6.64 -7.04 -14.50
N GLY A 548 6.69 -6.70 -15.78
CA GLY A 548 6.17 -5.44 -16.30
C GLY A 548 4.69 -5.25 -15.96
N TRP A 549 4.35 -4.10 -15.38
CA TRP A 549 2.97 -3.71 -15.05
C TRP A 549 2.86 -2.17 -14.99
N GLY A 550 3.14 -1.52 -16.11
CA GLY A 550 3.15 -0.08 -16.28
C GLY A 550 4.24 0.50 -15.42
N GLY A 551 3.85 1.09 -14.29
CA GLY A 551 4.74 1.66 -13.29
C GLY A 551 5.23 0.70 -12.20
N HIS A 552 4.84 -0.59 -12.23
CA HIS A 552 5.42 -1.62 -11.35
C HIS A 552 6.45 -2.49 -12.09
N GLY A 553 7.21 -3.30 -11.33
CA GLY A 553 8.21 -4.22 -11.89
C GLY A 553 9.57 -3.61 -12.22
N SER A 554 9.71 -2.29 -12.10
CA SER A 554 10.97 -1.56 -12.35
C SER A 554 11.92 -1.57 -11.14
N GLY A 555 13.20 -1.32 -11.42
CA GLY A 555 14.27 -0.94 -10.49
C GLY A 555 15.00 -2.06 -9.78
N ARG A 556 14.61 -3.33 -9.99
CA ARG A 556 15.20 -4.47 -9.26
C ARG A 556 16.29 -5.20 -10.04
N LYS A 557 16.35 -5.04 -11.37
CA LYS A 557 17.41 -5.64 -12.19
C LYS A 557 18.76 -4.96 -11.99
N LEU A 558 18.79 -3.62 -11.97
CA LEU A 558 20.04 -2.85 -11.92
C LEU A 558 20.90 -3.16 -10.67
N PRO A 559 20.36 -3.20 -9.43
CA PRO A 559 21.17 -3.56 -8.26
C PRO A 559 21.83 -4.93 -8.38
N ILE A 560 21.14 -5.92 -8.97
CA ILE A 560 21.66 -7.28 -9.17
C ILE A 560 22.83 -7.28 -10.15
N VAL A 561 22.64 -6.67 -11.33
CA VAL A 561 23.68 -6.59 -12.36
C VAL A 561 24.90 -5.82 -11.85
N PHE A 562 24.66 -4.69 -11.18
CA PHE A 562 25.71 -3.86 -10.57
C PHE A 562 26.52 -4.63 -9.52
N ALA A 563 25.84 -5.31 -8.59
CA ALA A 563 26.52 -6.14 -7.59
C ALA A 563 27.31 -7.27 -8.26
N GLY A 564 26.73 -7.95 -9.26
CA GLY A 564 27.40 -9.01 -10.00
C GLY A 564 28.70 -8.55 -10.67
N LEU A 565 28.68 -7.39 -11.32
CA LEU A 565 29.87 -6.79 -11.95
C LEU A 565 30.99 -6.57 -10.93
N LEU A 566 30.69 -5.87 -9.84
CA LEU A 566 31.70 -5.51 -8.85
C LEU A 566 32.16 -6.71 -8.02
N LEU A 567 31.29 -7.68 -7.73
CA LEU A 567 31.66 -8.90 -7.04
C LEU A 567 32.42 -9.89 -7.93
N GLY A 568 32.44 -9.67 -9.26
CA GLY A 568 32.93 -10.63 -10.23
C GLY A 568 32.05 -11.87 -10.34
N ASP A 569 30.79 -11.78 -9.93
CA ASP A 569 29.80 -12.84 -10.05
C ASP A 569 29.11 -12.78 -11.41
N VAL A 570 29.54 -13.66 -12.32
CA VAL A 570 29.02 -13.70 -13.70
C VAL A 570 27.53 -14.07 -13.78
N GLU A 571 27.01 -14.80 -12.81
CA GLU A 571 25.63 -15.24 -12.79
C GLU A 571 24.71 -14.05 -12.49
N LEU A 572 25.04 -13.26 -11.46
CA LEU A 572 24.32 -12.02 -11.13
C LEU A 572 24.53 -10.93 -12.17
N ALA A 573 25.76 -10.77 -12.68
CA ALA A 573 26.05 -9.77 -13.69
C ALA A 573 25.19 -9.99 -14.95
N ASN A 574 24.94 -11.27 -15.31
CA ASN A 574 24.15 -11.66 -16.47
C ASN A 574 22.78 -12.24 -16.05
N ILE A 575 22.11 -11.66 -15.04
CA ILE A 575 20.94 -12.29 -14.39
C ILE A 575 19.85 -12.76 -15.35
N SER A 576 19.48 -11.98 -16.37
CA SER A 576 18.47 -12.37 -17.36
C SER A 576 18.93 -13.52 -18.27
N ARG A 577 20.24 -13.68 -18.51
CA ARG A 577 20.80 -14.82 -19.25
C ARG A 577 20.92 -16.06 -18.36
N SER A 578 21.32 -15.89 -17.11
CA SER A 578 21.45 -16.96 -16.13
C SER A 578 20.08 -17.56 -15.79
N PHE A 579 19.05 -16.72 -15.72
CA PHE A 579 17.67 -17.09 -15.43
C PHE A 579 16.72 -16.59 -16.51
N PRO A 580 16.67 -17.19 -17.70
CA PRO A 580 15.92 -16.65 -18.86
C PRO A 580 14.40 -16.58 -18.69
N LYS A 581 13.86 -17.15 -17.61
CA LYS A 581 12.43 -17.08 -17.27
C LYS A 581 12.12 -16.04 -16.18
N VAL A 582 13.14 -15.40 -15.61
CA VAL A 582 12.94 -14.35 -14.61
C VAL A 582 12.38 -13.12 -15.31
N SER A 583 11.37 -12.51 -14.72
CA SER A 583 10.76 -11.30 -15.24
C SER A 583 11.42 -10.06 -14.65
N PHE A 584 11.66 -9.07 -15.51
CA PHE A 584 12.05 -7.72 -15.13
C PHE A 584 11.25 -6.72 -15.97
N GLY A 585 10.69 -5.68 -15.34
CA GLY A 585 9.87 -4.69 -16.04
C GLY A 585 10.60 -4.00 -17.18
N GLU A 586 11.90 -3.73 -17.00
CA GLU A 586 12.76 -3.13 -18.03
C GLU A 586 12.86 -3.99 -19.29
N ASP A 587 12.93 -5.31 -19.11
CA ASP A 587 13.09 -6.29 -20.21
C ASP A 587 11.77 -6.57 -20.91
N GLU A 588 10.68 -6.65 -20.15
CA GLU A 588 9.38 -7.06 -20.67
C GLU A 588 8.62 -5.90 -21.34
N GLN A 589 8.83 -4.66 -20.89
CA GLN A 589 8.09 -3.49 -21.39
C GLN A 589 8.83 -2.71 -22.48
N THR A 590 9.99 -3.18 -22.94
CA THR A 590 10.71 -2.60 -24.08
C THR A 590 11.07 -3.68 -25.09
N ALA A 591 10.95 -3.36 -26.39
CA ALA A 591 11.33 -4.28 -27.46
C ALA A 591 11.69 -3.50 -28.73
N TYR A 592 12.42 -4.12 -29.65
CA TYR A 592 12.51 -3.61 -31.01
C TYR A 592 11.24 -3.92 -31.80
N GLY A 593 10.72 -2.94 -32.52
CA GLY A 593 9.43 -3.01 -33.20
C GLY A 593 9.11 -1.73 -33.97
N ASN A 594 8.22 -1.81 -34.95
CA ASN A 594 7.77 -0.63 -35.69
C ASN A 594 6.74 0.14 -34.86
N CYS A 595 7.14 1.30 -34.32
CA CYS A 595 6.25 2.22 -33.65
C CYS A 595 5.45 3.06 -34.67
N TRP A 596 4.22 3.42 -34.32
CA TRP A 596 3.37 4.32 -35.11
C TRP A 596 3.99 5.72 -35.32
N THR A 597 4.93 6.13 -34.45
CA THR A 597 5.71 7.38 -34.59
C THR A 597 6.85 7.27 -35.61
N GLY A 598 7.12 6.07 -36.14
CA GLY A 598 8.25 5.77 -37.02
C GLY A 598 9.48 5.23 -36.30
N ALA A 599 9.55 5.32 -34.96
CA ALA A 599 10.61 4.70 -34.17
C ALA A 599 10.68 3.17 -34.35
N LYS A 600 11.88 2.61 -34.16
CA LYS A 600 12.19 1.17 -34.30
C LYS A 600 12.37 0.45 -32.97
N VAL A 601 12.07 1.14 -31.87
CA VAL A 601 11.97 0.60 -30.52
C VAL A 601 10.63 1.03 -29.93
N VAL A 602 10.00 0.15 -29.18
CA VAL A 602 8.64 0.33 -28.65
C VAL A 602 8.59 0.13 -27.15
N PHE A 603 7.65 0.85 -26.52
CA PHE A 603 7.09 0.45 -25.24
C PHE A 603 6.08 -0.69 -25.48
N ALA A 604 6.39 -1.87 -24.97
CA ALA A 604 5.64 -3.10 -25.26
C ALA A 604 4.33 -3.24 -24.46
N GLY A 605 3.81 -2.14 -23.90
CA GLY A 605 2.55 -2.10 -23.17
C GLY A 605 2.70 -2.13 -21.65
N HIS A 606 1.58 -1.93 -20.97
CA HIS A 606 1.51 -1.95 -19.51
C HIS A 606 1.99 -3.29 -18.94
N SER A 607 1.54 -4.43 -19.47
CA SER A 607 1.98 -5.75 -18.96
C SER A 607 3.15 -6.37 -19.72
N GLY A 608 3.64 -5.68 -20.76
CA GLY A 608 4.79 -6.09 -21.57
C GLY A 608 4.63 -7.44 -22.26
N ILE A 609 5.77 -8.02 -22.63
CA ILE A 609 5.91 -9.37 -23.15
C ILE A 609 6.43 -10.27 -22.03
N ASP A 610 5.74 -11.38 -21.78
CA ASP A 610 6.12 -12.33 -20.73
C ASP A 610 7.47 -12.99 -21.04
N ALA A 611 8.46 -12.82 -20.15
CA ALA A 611 9.81 -13.35 -20.34
C ALA A 611 9.83 -14.90 -20.46
N ALA A 612 8.93 -15.60 -19.77
CA ALA A 612 8.92 -17.06 -19.75
C ALA A 612 8.27 -17.68 -21.00
N THR A 613 7.35 -16.98 -21.66
CA THR A 613 6.56 -17.52 -22.78
C THR A 613 6.75 -16.78 -24.11
N GLY A 614 7.27 -15.54 -24.05
CA GLY A 614 7.39 -14.62 -25.19
C GLY A 614 6.04 -14.20 -25.74
N VAL A 615 4.99 -14.16 -24.92
CA VAL A 615 3.62 -13.76 -25.31
C VAL A 615 3.33 -12.34 -24.82
N GLY A 616 2.73 -11.50 -25.66
CA GLY A 616 2.24 -10.19 -25.23
C GLY A 616 1.14 -10.33 -24.17
N ARG A 617 1.36 -9.83 -22.95
CA ARG A 617 0.41 -10.02 -21.84
C ARG A 617 -0.73 -9.03 -21.90
N SER A 618 -1.91 -9.52 -22.26
CA SER A 618 -3.13 -8.70 -22.25
C SER A 618 -3.87 -8.73 -20.91
N ARG A 619 -3.67 -9.72 -20.04
CA ARG A 619 -4.38 -9.89 -18.73
C ARG A 619 -5.91 -9.68 -18.80
N GLY A 620 -6.53 -9.94 -19.95
CA GLY A 620 -7.96 -9.70 -20.19
C GLY A 620 -8.35 -8.22 -20.33
N ASN A 621 -7.40 -7.30 -20.40
CA ASN A 621 -7.61 -5.85 -20.40
C ASN A 621 -6.76 -5.11 -21.44
N GLU A 622 -6.22 -5.82 -22.44
CA GLU A 622 -5.53 -5.26 -23.61
C GLU A 622 -4.25 -4.47 -23.26
N TRP A 623 -3.57 -4.86 -22.18
CA TRP A 623 -2.34 -4.24 -21.68
C TRP A 623 -1.03 -4.70 -22.34
N GLY A 624 -1.12 -5.48 -23.41
CA GLY A 624 0.05 -5.99 -24.13
C GLY A 624 0.66 -4.99 -25.12
N PRO A 625 1.54 -5.47 -26.02
CA PRO A 625 2.09 -4.71 -27.14
C PRO A 625 1.06 -3.86 -27.88
N TYR A 626 1.31 -2.56 -28.04
CA TYR A 626 0.34 -1.65 -28.67
C TYR A 626 0.92 -0.59 -29.60
N GLU A 627 2.18 -0.20 -29.43
CA GLU A 627 2.75 0.93 -30.17
C GLU A 627 2.89 0.70 -31.68
N HIS A 628 2.57 -0.49 -32.19
CA HIS A 628 2.48 -0.74 -33.63
C HIS A 628 1.18 -0.22 -34.26
N MET A 629 0.18 0.12 -33.44
CA MET A 629 -1.12 0.62 -33.88
C MET A 629 -1.18 2.15 -33.81
N HIS A 630 -1.90 2.76 -34.74
CA HIS A 630 -2.17 4.20 -34.70
C HIS A 630 -3.10 4.53 -33.52
N PRO A 631 -2.99 5.70 -32.84
CA PRO A 631 -3.83 6.04 -31.69
C PRO A 631 -5.34 5.95 -31.92
N SER A 632 -5.81 6.06 -33.18
CA SER A 632 -7.23 5.86 -33.54
C SER A 632 -7.73 4.43 -33.37
N GLU A 633 -6.83 3.45 -33.23
CA GLU A 633 -7.15 2.04 -33.02
C GLU A 633 -7.06 1.64 -31.55
N TRP A 634 -6.58 2.54 -30.68
CA TRP A 634 -6.37 2.26 -29.27
C TRP A 634 -7.70 2.17 -28.51
N LYS A 635 -7.78 1.15 -27.65
CA LYS A 635 -8.90 0.96 -26.72
C LYS A 635 -8.49 1.35 -25.30
N ALA A 636 -9.34 1.05 -24.32
CA ALA A 636 -9.09 1.41 -22.92
C ALA A 636 -7.75 0.87 -22.40
N GLY A 637 -7.37 -0.36 -22.76
CA GLY A 637 -6.10 -0.98 -22.35
C GLY A 637 -4.86 -0.28 -22.91
N GLN A 638 -4.87 0.05 -24.20
CA GLN A 638 -3.76 0.77 -24.84
C GLN A 638 -3.64 2.21 -24.32
N ASN A 639 -4.76 2.90 -24.13
CA ASN A 639 -4.78 4.22 -23.50
C ASN A 639 -4.20 4.18 -22.07
N THR A 640 -4.47 3.10 -21.33
CA THR A 640 -3.85 2.87 -20.01
C THR A 640 -2.34 2.66 -20.15
N SER A 641 -1.91 1.86 -21.12
CA SER A 641 -0.48 1.61 -21.39
C SER A 641 0.29 2.89 -21.71
N GLU A 642 -0.24 3.74 -22.59
CA GLU A 642 0.37 5.04 -22.91
C GLU A 642 0.39 5.99 -21.70
N ALA A 643 -0.68 6.01 -20.89
CA ALA A 643 -0.69 6.80 -19.68
C ALA A 643 0.44 6.39 -18.71
N TYR A 644 0.61 5.10 -18.43
CA TYR A 644 1.65 4.61 -17.52
C TYR A 644 3.07 4.71 -18.10
N ARG A 645 3.21 4.60 -19.43
CA ARG A 645 4.45 4.90 -20.12
C ARG A 645 4.93 6.31 -19.77
N ARG A 646 4.02 7.29 -19.86
CA ARG A 646 4.31 8.72 -19.68
C ARG A 646 4.42 9.14 -18.22
N THR A 647 3.51 8.67 -17.36
CA THR A 647 3.41 9.15 -15.96
C THR A 647 4.34 8.42 -15.00
N CYS A 648 4.79 7.22 -15.35
CA CYS A 648 5.55 6.36 -14.44
C CYS A 648 6.87 5.88 -15.03
N THR A 649 6.84 5.31 -16.23
CA THR A 649 7.88 4.38 -16.65
C THR A 649 9.05 5.07 -17.33
N GLY A 650 8.79 5.86 -18.39
CA GLY A 650 9.84 6.50 -19.19
C GLY A 650 10.78 7.36 -18.34
N GLY A 651 10.22 8.30 -17.59
CA GLY A 651 10.98 9.17 -16.70
C GLY A 651 11.67 8.45 -15.53
N GLY A 652 11.17 7.27 -15.12
CA GLY A 652 11.72 6.47 -14.02
C GLY A 652 12.97 5.65 -14.38
N TRP A 653 13.30 5.53 -15.68
CA TRP A 653 14.40 4.69 -16.17
C TRP A 653 15.65 5.46 -16.59
N VAL A 654 15.57 6.80 -16.70
CA VAL A 654 16.65 7.64 -17.24
C VAL A 654 17.97 7.46 -16.49
N ALA A 655 17.95 7.53 -15.16
CA ALA A 655 19.15 7.34 -14.34
C ALA A 655 19.73 5.93 -14.46
N GLN A 656 18.87 4.91 -14.56
CA GLN A 656 19.28 3.51 -14.71
C GLN A 656 20.03 3.30 -16.03
N ALA A 657 19.45 3.73 -17.15
CA ALA A 657 20.06 3.59 -18.46
C ALA A 657 21.40 4.32 -18.55
N LEU A 658 21.47 5.55 -18.01
CA LEU A 658 22.73 6.30 -17.99
C LEU A 658 23.81 5.59 -17.17
N ALA A 659 23.47 5.05 -15.99
CA ALA A 659 24.41 4.30 -15.18
C ALA A 659 24.93 3.05 -15.91
N VAL A 660 24.05 2.29 -16.59
CA VAL A 660 24.44 1.13 -17.42
C VAL A 660 25.41 1.54 -18.52
N ARG A 661 25.15 2.65 -19.23
CA ARG A 661 26.03 3.17 -20.30
C ARG A 661 27.38 3.64 -19.75
N LEU A 662 27.40 4.32 -18.60
CA LEU A 662 28.64 4.76 -17.95
C LEU A 662 29.50 3.58 -17.49
N LEU A 663 28.88 2.52 -16.98
CA LEU A 663 29.55 1.29 -16.55
C LEU A 663 30.03 0.40 -17.71
N HIS A 664 29.67 0.73 -18.96
CA HIS A 664 29.84 -0.15 -20.12
C HIS A 664 29.23 -1.54 -19.90
N ALA A 665 28.08 -1.58 -19.22
CA ALA A 665 27.42 -2.80 -18.77
C ALA A 665 26.39 -3.36 -19.76
N GLU A 666 26.27 -2.80 -20.97
CA GLU A 666 25.23 -3.13 -21.96
C GLU A 666 25.19 -4.63 -22.27
N LYS A 667 26.37 -5.23 -22.47
CA LYS A 667 26.48 -6.66 -22.80
C LYS A 667 25.95 -7.57 -21.69
N VAL A 668 26.21 -7.22 -20.42
CA VAL A 668 25.76 -8.03 -19.28
C VAL A 668 24.32 -7.71 -18.88
N TRP A 669 23.87 -6.47 -19.14
CA TRP A 669 22.47 -6.08 -19.08
C TRP A 669 21.62 -6.93 -20.02
N GLY A 670 22.13 -7.16 -21.24
CA GLY A 670 21.60 -8.17 -22.16
C GLY A 670 20.24 -7.81 -22.76
N HIS A 671 19.92 -6.52 -22.86
CA HIS A 671 18.65 -6.04 -23.44
C HIS A 671 18.80 -4.62 -24.00
N ASP A 672 19.40 -4.49 -25.18
CA ASP A 672 19.71 -3.19 -25.81
C ASP A 672 18.46 -2.35 -26.12
N ALA A 673 17.31 -3.00 -26.38
CA ALA A 673 16.03 -2.32 -26.61
C ALA A 673 15.63 -1.42 -25.44
N PHE A 674 15.98 -1.76 -24.19
CA PHE A 674 15.75 -0.87 -23.05
C PHE A 674 16.56 0.43 -23.16
N LEU A 675 17.84 0.32 -23.50
CA LEU A 675 18.74 1.47 -23.58
C LEU A 675 18.35 2.39 -24.75
N ASP A 676 18.06 1.81 -25.91
CA ASP A 676 17.58 2.56 -27.07
C ASP A 676 16.20 3.18 -26.82
N TYR A 677 15.33 2.50 -26.07
CA TYR A 677 14.04 3.06 -25.67
C TYR A 677 14.18 4.27 -24.75
N VAL A 678 15.12 4.24 -23.78
CA VAL A 678 15.37 5.40 -22.92
C VAL A 678 16.01 6.55 -23.71
N ASP A 679 16.89 6.26 -24.67
CA ASP A 679 17.39 7.27 -25.60
C ASP A 679 16.25 7.88 -26.44
N ARG A 680 15.31 7.06 -26.95
CA ARG A 680 14.08 7.54 -27.61
C ARG A 680 13.29 8.45 -26.69
N TRP A 681 13.03 8.02 -25.45
CA TRP A 681 12.31 8.83 -24.46
C TRP A 681 12.96 10.19 -24.25
N MET A 682 14.30 10.27 -24.24
CA MET A 682 15.01 11.52 -23.97
C MET A 682 15.21 12.42 -25.20
N TYR A 683 15.18 11.87 -26.43
CA TYR A 683 15.52 12.61 -27.66
C TYR A 683 14.38 12.73 -28.69
N GLU A 684 13.32 11.94 -28.61
CA GLU A 684 12.18 12.03 -29.54
C GLU A 684 11.28 13.23 -29.17
N ASP A 685 11.15 14.21 -30.08
CA ASP A 685 10.17 15.29 -29.95
C ASP A 685 8.75 14.73 -30.16
N ASP A 686 7.96 14.72 -29.09
CA ASP A 686 6.61 14.18 -29.09
C ASP A 686 5.50 15.23 -29.36
N THR A 687 5.86 16.46 -29.69
CA THR A 687 4.91 17.59 -29.82
C THR A 687 3.81 17.33 -30.84
N ALA A 688 4.14 16.72 -31.99
CA ALA A 688 3.14 16.32 -32.97
C ALA A 688 2.33 15.10 -32.51
N PHE A 689 2.98 14.15 -31.83
CA PHE A 689 2.38 12.88 -31.43
C PHE A 689 1.29 13.06 -30.38
N ILE A 690 1.51 13.92 -29.38
CA ILE A 690 0.49 14.17 -28.34
C ILE A 690 -0.77 14.84 -28.90
N LYS A 691 -0.65 15.63 -29.99
CA LYS A 691 -1.81 16.21 -30.69
C LYS A 691 -2.63 15.12 -31.35
N VAL A 692 -1.96 14.22 -32.09
CA VAL A 692 -2.61 13.06 -32.71
C VAL A 692 -3.29 12.17 -31.67
N ILE A 693 -2.63 11.90 -30.53
CA ILE A 693 -3.22 11.13 -29.43
C ILE A 693 -4.46 11.84 -28.88
N LYS A 694 -4.39 13.15 -28.61
CA LYS A 694 -5.51 13.93 -28.09
C LYS A 694 -6.70 13.95 -29.04
N GLU A 695 -6.45 14.13 -30.34
CA GLU A 695 -7.47 14.10 -31.38
C GLU A 695 -8.13 12.71 -31.49
N ALA A 696 -7.35 11.64 -31.42
CA ALA A 696 -7.85 10.27 -31.59
C ALA A 696 -8.54 9.70 -30.34
N THR A 697 -8.08 10.06 -29.14
CA THR A 697 -8.44 9.38 -27.88
C THR A 697 -9.08 10.31 -26.84
N GLY A 698 -9.00 11.63 -27.05
CA GLY A 698 -9.39 12.65 -26.08
C GLY A 698 -8.43 12.78 -24.88
N LYS A 699 -7.31 12.05 -24.83
CA LYS A 699 -6.32 12.12 -23.75
C LYS A 699 -5.29 13.22 -23.99
N ASP A 700 -5.07 14.06 -22.99
CA ASP A 700 -4.12 15.18 -23.04
C ASP A 700 -2.84 14.84 -22.26
N TYR A 701 -1.69 15.01 -22.92
CA TYR A 701 -0.36 14.74 -22.38
C TYR A 701 0.57 15.96 -22.55
N ASP A 702 0.02 17.17 -22.63
CA ASP A 702 0.83 18.39 -22.77
C ASP A 702 1.46 18.87 -21.44
N HIS A 703 1.16 18.20 -20.33
CA HIS A 703 1.82 18.48 -19.05
C HIS A 703 3.30 18.07 -19.09
N GLU A 704 4.19 18.93 -18.56
CA GLU A 704 5.64 18.72 -18.57
C GLU A 704 6.06 17.31 -18.10
N TRP A 705 5.45 16.81 -17.02
CA TRP A 705 5.76 15.49 -16.45
C TRP A 705 5.29 14.29 -17.30
N SER A 706 4.56 14.54 -18.38
CA SER A 706 4.09 13.51 -19.32
C SER A 706 4.74 13.58 -20.71
N ARG A 707 5.65 14.53 -20.92
CA ARG A 707 6.37 14.75 -22.18
C ARG A 707 7.63 13.89 -22.26
N HIS A 708 8.01 13.52 -23.48
CA HIS A 708 9.36 13.01 -23.75
C HIS A 708 10.42 14.05 -23.36
N GLY A 709 11.61 13.57 -22.97
CA GLY A 709 12.68 14.39 -22.41
C GLY A 709 12.50 14.71 -20.91
N TRP A 710 11.38 14.30 -20.33
CA TRP A 710 11.15 14.50 -18.91
C TRP A 710 11.88 13.45 -18.06
N ALA A 711 12.57 13.96 -17.05
CA ALA A 711 13.03 13.24 -15.87
C ALA A 711 12.65 14.11 -14.66
N TRP A 712 12.32 13.48 -13.53
CA TRP A 712 11.82 14.16 -12.34
C TRP A 712 12.77 15.28 -11.87
N GLN A 713 12.25 16.50 -11.65
CA GLN A 713 13.09 17.69 -11.39
C GLN A 713 13.12 18.12 -9.91
N GLU A 714 12.01 18.00 -9.16
CA GLU A 714 11.88 18.58 -7.81
C GLU A 714 12.83 18.00 -6.75
N LYS A 715 13.40 16.82 -6.96
CA LYS A 715 14.45 16.20 -6.11
C LYS A 715 15.61 15.59 -6.90
N GLU A 716 15.57 15.66 -8.23
CA GLU A 716 16.41 14.84 -9.13
C GLU A 716 16.92 15.61 -10.36
N ALA A 717 17.02 16.96 -10.30
CA ALA A 717 17.67 17.77 -11.34
C ALA A 717 19.04 17.21 -11.76
N PHE A 718 19.75 16.58 -10.81
CA PHE A 718 20.94 15.75 -11.02
C PHE A 718 20.86 14.82 -12.23
N VAL A 719 19.77 14.07 -12.38
CA VAL A 719 19.65 13.04 -13.42
C VAL A 719 19.66 13.67 -14.80
N LYS A 720 18.89 14.75 -14.99
CA LYS A 720 18.81 15.48 -16.25
C LYS A 720 20.13 16.17 -16.60
N GLU A 721 20.80 16.76 -15.60
CA GLU A 721 22.12 17.37 -15.78
C GLU A 721 23.19 16.33 -16.14
N MET A 722 23.23 15.20 -15.44
CA MET A 722 24.15 14.09 -15.74
C MET A 722 23.89 13.53 -17.14
N TRP A 723 22.63 13.35 -17.52
CA TRP A 723 22.26 12.92 -18.86
C TRP A 723 22.78 13.89 -19.91
N ALA A 724 22.44 15.18 -19.79
CA ALA A 724 22.86 16.20 -20.74
C ALA A 724 24.39 16.32 -20.87
N LYS A 725 25.10 16.19 -19.75
CA LYS A 725 26.56 16.31 -19.70
C LYS A 725 27.29 15.10 -20.27
N HIS A 726 26.85 13.88 -19.93
CA HIS A 726 27.62 12.67 -20.18
C HIS A 726 27.09 11.82 -21.33
N ARG A 727 25.77 11.72 -21.51
CA ARG A 727 25.19 10.81 -22.53
C ARG A 727 25.70 11.10 -23.96
N PRO A 728 25.83 12.36 -24.42
CA PRO A 728 26.32 12.66 -25.77
C PRO A 728 27.80 12.31 -26.00
N ALA A 729 28.59 12.18 -24.94
CA ALA A 729 30.02 11.90 -25.03
C ALA A 729 30.34 10.38 -25.05
N LEU A 730 29.35 9.52 -24.77
CA LEU A 730 29.52 8.08 -24.81
C LEU A 730 29.48 7.55 -26.24
N ALA A 731 30.29 6.53 -26.52
CA ALA A 731 30.45 5.98 -27.87
C ALA A 731 29.16 5.35 -28.45
N ALA A 732 28.25 4.90 -27.59
CA ALA A 732 26.98 4.32 -28.04
C ALA A 732 26.09 5.41 -28.69
N PRO A 733 25.51 5.15 -29.88
CA PRO A 733 24.70 6.12 -30.60
C PRO A 733 23.46 6.53 -29.78
N THR A 734 23.03 7.79 -29.89
CA THR A 734 21.81 8.32 -29.22
C THR A 734 20.55 8.14 -30.06
N ASP A 735 20.69 7.66 -31.29
CA ASP A 735 19.62 7.48 -32.27
C ASP A 735 19.46 6.01 -32.71
N GLY A 736 20.00 5.06 -31.93
CA GLY A 736 19.84 3.61 -32.16
C GLY A 736 18.38 3.19 -32.32
N TRP A 737 17.47 3.88 -31.63
CA TRP A 737 16.02 3.72 -31.74
C TRP A 737 15.43 4.06 -33.11
N LYS A 738 16.15 4.75 -34.00
CA LYS A 738 15.74 5.01 -35.40
C LYS A 738 16.20 3.92 -36.35
N GLN A 739 17.21 3.14 -35.96
CA GLN A 739 17.87 2.16 -36.81
C GLN A 739 17.02 0.90 -36.93
N LYS A 740 17.14 0.20 -38.06
CA LYS A 740 16.43 -1.07 -38.26
C LYS A 740 17.08 -2.17 -37.41
N HIS A 741 16.27 -2.82 -36.58
CA HIS A 741 16.65 -3.96 -35.75
C HIS A 741 15.83 -5.20 -36.11
N ASP A 742 16.19 -6.36 -35.55
CA ASP A 742 15.33 -7.54 -35.60
C ASP A 742 14.12 -7.35 -34.67
N ASP A 743 12.93 -7.23 -35.26
CA ASP A 743 11.65 -7.07 -34.55
C ASP A 743 10.86 -8.39 -34.43
N SER A 744 11.48 -9.52 -34.80
CA SER A 744 10.83 -10.83 -34.80
C SER A 744 10.28 -11.22 -33.42
N TYR A 745 10.98 -10.87 -32.34
CA TYR A 745 10.51 -11.06 -30.96
C TYR A 745 9.17 -10.38 -30.71
N TYR A 746 9.07 -9.09 -31.06
CA TYR A 746 7.86 -8.29 -30.83
C TYR A 746 6.69 -8.74 -31.71
N ARG A 747 6.94 -9.01 -33.00
CA ARG A 747 5.92 -9.54 -33.92
C ARG A 747 5.40 -10.90 -33.47
N THR A 748 6.28 -11.81 -33.10
CA THR A 748 5.90 -13.13 -32.60
C THR A 748 5.07 -13.02 -31.32
N ALA A 749 5.41 -12.10 -30.42
CA ALA A 749 4.65 -11.88 -29.19
C ALA A 749 3.21 -11.42 -29.46
N ILE A 750 3.01 -10.54 -30.45
CA ILE A 750 1.69 -10.11 -30.93
C ILE A 750 0.94 -11.28 -31.56
N GLU A 751 1.56 -12.00 -32.50
CA GLU A 751 0.93 -13.13 -33.19
C GLU A 751 0.48 -14.21 -32.20
N LYS A 752 1.32 -14.55 -31.21
CA LYS A 752 0.97 -15.51 -30.16
C LYS A 752 -0.21 -15.03 -29.30
N SER A 753 -0.32 -13.73 -29.03
CA SER A 753 -1.41 -13.16 -28.21
C SER A 753 -2.78 -13.22 -28.89
N GLN A 754 -2.81 -13.35 -30.23
CA GLN A 754 -4.02 -13.35 -31.04
C GLN A 754 -4.54 -14.77 -31.35
N ARG A 755 -3.78 -15.83 -31.01
CA ARG A 755 -4.22 -17.21 -31.25
C ARG A 755 -5.34 -17.57 -30.26
N PRO A 756 -6.48 -18.11 -30.73
CA PRO A 756 -7.50 -18.63 -29.82
C PRO A 756 -6.88 -19.72 -28.95
N ALA A 757 -7.17 -19.69 -27.64
CA ALA A 757 -6.67 -20.67 -26.69
C ALA A 757 -7.18 -22.06 -27.05
N GLY A 758 -6.42 -22.81 -27.86
CA GLY A 758 -6.65 -24.22 -28.10
C GLY A 758 -6.57 -24.98 -26.78
N HIS A 759 -7.52 -25.88 -26.55
CA HIS A 759 -7.66 -26.68 -25.33
C HIS A 759 -6.31 -27.20 -24.81
N ALA A 760 -5.80 -26.62 -23.73
CA ALA A 760 -4.70 -27.16 -22.97
C ALA A 760 -4.84 -26.78 -21.49
N VAL A 761 -5.33 -27.78 -20.73
CA VAL A 761 -5.02 -28.11 -19.33
C VAL A 761 -5.14 -26.97 -18.31
N ALA A 762 -6.17 -27.08 -17.48
CA ALA A 762 -6.26 -26.39 -16.19
C ALA A 762 -4.92 -26.50 -15.44
N ARG A 763 -4.18 -25.40 -15.40
CA ARG A 763 -3.15 -25.14 -14.38
C ARG A 763 -3.72 -24.15 -13.40
N PRO A 764 -3.35 -24.28 -12.11
CA PRO A 764 -4.15 -23.77 -11.01
C PRO A 764 -4.29 -22.26 -11.13
N SER A 765 -5.48 -21.78 -10.80
CA SER A 765 -5.75 -20.40 -10.43
C SER A 765 -4.59 -19.86 -9.59
N GLY A 766 -3.72 -19.09 -10.25
CA GLY A 766 -2.76 -18.24 -9.56
C GLY A 766 -3.53 -17.05 -8.97
N PRO A 767 -3.33 -16.71 -7.69
CA PRO A 767 -3.83 -15.48 -7.09
C PRO A 767 -3.14 -14.23 -7.67
#